data_AF-A0A935YHB2-F1
#
_entry.id   AF-A0A935YHB2-F1
#
_cell.length_a   1.000
_cell.length_b   1.000
_cell.length_c   1.000
_cell.angle_alpha   90.00
_cell.angle_beta   90.00
_cell.angle_gamma   90.00
#
_symmetry.space_group_name_H-M   'P 1'
#
loop_
_entity.id
_entity.type
_entity.pdbx_description
1 polymer ?
#
loop_
_entity_poly.entity_id
_entity_poly.type
_entity_poly.pdbx_seq_one_letter_code
_entity_poly.pdbx_strand_id
1 'polypeptide(L)'
;MRSCARILLLASMFMAAAATASLSAAPDGVMPEVSRALADPGFAGRRADGTIAVWVWFTDKGLASGELAGALAQAERELGDRARQRRAKMQAAAGKSGLSVGLVDQTDLAVSAAHVQAVEATGAKLRRVSRWLNAASFDVAPGQVAALAALPHVRRVTLVRRSRELPAMTAPDLGAPAPRANASQWSLDYGGSLEDLEQINVPAVHETGIHGQGVIIGMLDSGFRTTHECLSPLPVLARWDFVNNDGVVENQPGDPSDQDDHGTKTMSTIAGYAPGSHVGPAWGATLVLAKTEDVSQEVPAEEDNWVAGIEWLDIYGVDVVSSSLGYLDWFTFADMDGNTAACTIAADLAVGKGIVVCNSAGNERDTSWDHIIAPADGDSVIAAGAVTSTGTLSYFSSPGPSADGRIKPDVCALGSSNHVASTGTIAGYTTASGTSFSCPLTAGVAALVLSRVPSLTPMQVREAMRATADRAGAPNNDFGWGILDAYAAVYYFGPALGHESLGDTEVTDAAYQVGATITSRTPLRYEEVLVHWRADGGAWQQDWLINEFGDTFIGYIQPQPAGTMVDYYLSAADIGGIGATLPLDAPGAFFSFRVGPDLTPPVVAHVPLGSQPLATWPPQIRATVTDNLGVASVDVAYSINGVPRDDFALLAQGADLWSAPFPVPAGELAVGDVVSYTINVSDAALVPNLVADGPHVLTIIDALGVALVIDDTGAKSGGAVIADVKYDLDKRPVAPSAGKAAPADLGRWLREAGYVTRVVDAAALTAADFDACQFAVLTSGANTAPVASASLRSLLEAWTAAGGKLIVEGGETGYDAISSPGYPTFAGGVLHAATWRADNAGTLEVLQPTHPVATTPHALPAVLALAYDGYGDQDALSPAAGAAVVYETSGYAGAAGVLAWDDDAVPSAGQIVVLACNVGALADTTAARHLVENAAAWLLASQGAATASISGTVTQLNGDVVTGLDGATISAGPGHVVNSGPGGHYLIDGLYAGTYTVTFSAPGMTTEIVTVQLAEGEAGSAGATLRYTLTNTFTQGTPASIPDEDPAGVTSVLYVPASAPITAVTVGVSLTHTWIGDLVVELTSPAGTTVRLHNRSGSSADNIAGTYGTTLVVDGPGALSDFVGENMGGNWTMFIADLAGSDVGTLNSWSLNITHAAVISGAPDTPAAAYRLLPNRPNPFNPRTEIRFELARAGTPRLAIFDLRGHKVRDLLSDQPFAAGVHAVPWDGRDDAGHDVASGLYISRIEADGQRLERKMTLLR
;
A
#
# COMPACT_ATOMS: atom_id res chain seq x y z
N MET A 1 44.23 50.92 10.64
CA MET A 1 44.84 51.25 9.33
C MET A 1 45.97 50.30 8.87
N ARG A 2 46.04 49.03 9.32
CA ARG A 2 46.95 48.01 8.75
C ARG A 2 46.28 46.66 8.42
N SER A 3 44.94 46.59 8.44
CA SER A 3 44.20 45.32 8.28
C SER A 3 43.35 45.22 7.00
N CYS A 4 43.17 46.31 6.24
CA CYS A 4 42.32 46.33 5.04
C CYS A 4 42.96 45.70 3.77
N ALA A 5 44.26 45.39 3.79
CA ALA A 5 44.95 44.86 2.60
C ALA A 5 45.04 43.32 2.53
N ARG A 6 44.65 42.60 3.59
CA ARG A 6 44.65 41.11 3.59
C ARG A 6 43.29 40.49 3.30
N ILE A 7 42.20 41.22 3.49
CA ILE A 7 40.83 40.71 3.28
C ILE A 7 40.45 40.73 1.78
N LEU A 8 40.98 41.68 0.99
CA LEU A 8 40.74 41.70 -0.46
C LEU A 8 41.56 40.69 -1.28
N LEU A 9 42.64 40.12 -0.73
CA LEU A 9 43.46 39.13 -1.45
C LEU A 9 43.00 37.68 -1.22
N LEU A 10 42.28 37.41 -0.12
CA LEU A 10 41.72 36.08 0.18
C LEU A 10 40.38 35.83 -0.53
N ALA A 11 39.57 36.87 -0.80
CA ALA A 11 38.32 36.73 -1.54
C ALA A 11 38.53 36.38 -3.03
N SER A 12 39.66 36.78 -3.64
CA SER A 12 39.96 36.49 -5.05
C SER A 12 40.60 35.13 -5.31
N MET A 13 41.09 34.43 -4.28
CA MET A 13 41.72 33.11 -4.43
C MET A 13 40.75 31.94 -4.19
N PHE A 14 39.66 32.15 -3.44
CA PHE A 14 38.63 31.12 -3.22
C PHE A 14 37.53 31.08 -4.29
N MET A 15 37.39 32.12 -5.13
CA MET A 15 36.37 32.18 -6.18
C MET A 15 36.66 31.35 -7.45
N ALA A 16 37.83 30.71 -7.57
CA ALA A 16 38.27 30.09 -8.82
C ALA A 16 38.21 28.54 -8.87
N ALA A 17 37.81 27.84 -7.80
CA ALA A 17 37.82 26.37 -7.79
C ALA A 17 36.46 25.69 -7.59
N ALA A 18 35.42 26.41 -7.13
CA ALA A 18 34.10 25.81 -6.86
C ALA A 18 32.95 26.36 -7.74
N ALA A 19 33.25 27.25 -8.69
CA ALA A 19 32.28 27.77 -9.65
C ALA A 19 32.62 27.27 -11.05
N THR A 20 31.74 26.46 -11.62
CA THR A 20 31.82 25.77 -12.93
C THR A 20 32.74 24.54 -12.96
N ALA A 21 32.36 23.49 -12.22
CA ALA A 21 32.73 22.14 -12.63
C ALA A 21 31.96 21.82 -13.93
N SER A 22 32.48 22.26 -15.08
CA SER A 22 32.09 21.66 -16.35
C SER A 22 32.45 20.18 -16.25
N LEU A 23 31.46 19.30 -16.36
CA LEU A 23 31.62 17.84 -16.38
C LEU A 23 32.58 17.32 -17.49
N SER A 24 33.09 18.21 -18.36
CA SER A 24 34.12 17.92 -19.37
C SER A 24 35.55 17.87 -18.79
N ALA A 25 35.87 16.83 -18.02
CA ALA A 25 37.25 16.43 -17.76
C ALA A 25 37.61 15.20 -18.62
N ALA A 26 38.90 15.01 -18.94
CA ALA A 26 39.36 13.82 -19.66
C ALA A 26 39.09 12.55 -18.83
N PRO A 27 38.83 11.38 -19.46
CA PRO A 27 38.59 10.14 -18.74
C PRO A 27 39.87 9.69 -18.00
N ASP A 28 39.72 9.42 -16.71
CA ASP A 28 40.79 8.96 -15.81
C ASP A 28 40.90 7.42 -15.79
N GLY A 29 39.85 6.72 -16.23
CA GLY A 29 39.82 5.26 -16.34
C GLY A 29 39.60 4.54 -15.00
N VAL A 30 40.24 3.37 -14.83
CA VAL A 30 40.15 2.57 -13.60
C VAL A 30 41.09 3.16 -12.55
N MET A 31 40.55 3.56 -11.40
CA MET A 31 41.37 4.19 -10.36
C MET A 31 42.30 3.18 -9.65
N PRO A 32 43.46 3.63 -9.11
CA PRO A 32 44.48 2.74 -8.53
C PRO A 32 43.97 1.85 -7.40
N GLU A 33 43.04 2.33 -6.58
CA GLU A 33 42.39 1.58 -5.50
C GLU A 33 41.57 0.39 -6.02
N VAL A 34 40.85 0.55 -7.14
CA VAL A 34 40.14 -0.55 -7.80
C VAL A 34 41.15 -1.59 -8.29
N SER A 35 42.24 -1.12 -8.89
CA SER A 35 43.31 -2.02 -9.36
C SER A 35 43.97 -2.82 -8.23
N ARG A 36 44.17 -2.20 -7.05
CA ARG A 36 44.67 -2.89 -5.84
C ARG A 36 43.67 -3.92 -5.33
N ALA A 37 42.39 -3.57 -5.21
CA ALA A 37 41.33 -4.48 -4.78
C ALA A 37 41.13 -5.68 -5.74
N LEU A 38 41.34 -5.47 -7.04
CA LEU A 38 41.30 -6.55 -8.04
C LEU A 38 42.49 -7.52 -7.90
N ALA A 39 43.65 -7.01 -7.50
CA ALA A 39 44.89 -7.78 -7.35
C ALA A 39 44.98 -8.56 -6.03
N ASP A 40 44.16 -8.23 -5.03
CA ASP A 40 44.11 -8.89 -3.74
C ASP A 40 42.90 -9.87 -3.66
N PRO A 41 43.11 -11.19 -3.73
CA PRO A 41 42.04 -12.18 -3.60
C PRO A 41 41.37 -12.20 -2.21
N GLY A 42 42.05 -11.67 -1.20
CA GLY A 42 41.56 -11.53 0.18
C GLY A 42 40.96 -10.15 0.48
N PHE A 43 40.74 -9.31 -0.55
CA PHE A 43 40.15 -7.99 -0.38
C PHE A 43 38.78 -8.10 0.31
N ALA A 44 38.65 -7.51 1.50
CA ALA A 44 37.49 -7.66 2.35
C ALA A 44 36.18 -7.25 1.66
N GLY A 45 36.21 -6.21 0.80
CA GLY A 45 35.05 -5.73 0.02
C GLY A 45 34.63 -6.62 -1.16
N ARG A 46 35.27 -7.78 -1.35
CA ARG A 46 34.87 -8.78 -2.36
C ARG A 46 33.79 -9.71 -1.79
N ARG A 47 32.68 -9.84 -2.50
CA ARG A 47 31.54 -10.68 -2.12
C ARG A 47 31.83 -12.16 -2.28
N ALA A 48 30.98 -12.99 -1.68
CA ALA A 48 31.07 -14.45 -1.75
C ALA A 48 31.01 -15.00 -3.19
N ASP A 49 30.34 -14.29 -4.09
CA ASP A 49 30.28 -14.60 -5.54
C ASP A 49 31.49 -14.07 -6.34
N GLY A 50 32.44 -13.42 -5.67
CA GLY A 50 33.66 -12.86 -6.27
C GLY A 50 33.51 -11.46 -6.87
N THR A 51 32.32 -10.84 -6.82
CA THR A 51 32.08 -9.47 -7.29
C THR A 51 32.62 -8.42 -6.30
N ILE A 52 32.85 -7.21 -6.80
CA ILE A 52 33.20 -6.02 -6.01
C ILE A 52 32.20 -4.90 -6.34
N ALA A 53 31.93 -4.01 -5.40
CA ALA A 53 31.07 -2.85 -5.64
C ALA A 53 31.90 -1.65 -6.12
N VAL A 54 31.49 -1.00 -7.22
CA VAL A 54 32.18 0.16 -7.82
C VAL A 54 31.22 1.31 -8.14
N TRP A 55 31.67 2.54 -7.95
CA TRP A 55 31.04 3.75 -8.49
C TRP A 55 31.56 4.00 -9.90
N VAL A 56 30.65 4.11 -10.86
CA VAL A 56 30.94 4.50 -12.24
C VAL A 56 30.51 5.95 -12.42
N TRP A 57 31.49 6.83 -12.63
CA TRP A 57 31.28 8.27 -12.82
C TRP A 57 31.14 8.59 -14.30
N PHE A 58 30.13 9.38 -14.66
CA PHE A 58 29.83 9.71 -16.05
C PHE A 58 30.42 11.05 -16.47
N THR A 59 30.75 11.16 -17.76
CA THR A 59 31.35 12.36 -18.37
C THR A 59 30.35 13.50 -18.60
N ASP A 60 29.05 13.19 -18.73
CA ASP A 60 27.99 14.18 -18.90
C ASP A 60 26.61 13.62 -18.50
N LYS A 61 25.55 14.41 -18.68
CA LYS A 61 24.14 14.09 -18.34
C LYS A 61 23.32 13.53 -19.50
N GLY A 62 23.93 13.25 -20.65
CA GLY A 62 23.26 12.78 -21.87
C GLY A 62 22.43 13.84 -22.60
N LEU A 63 22.65 15.13 -22.30
CA LEU A 63 21.86 16.25 -22.81
C LEU A 63 22.69 17.13 -23.77
N ALA A 64 22.09 17.54 -24.90
CA ALA A 64 22.67 18.56 -25.76
C ALA A 64 22.60 19.94 -25.09
N SER A 65 23.47 20.88 -25.51
CA SER A 65 23.58 22.21 -24.88
C SER A 65 22.27 23.01 -24.84
N GLY A 66 21.37 22.82 -25.81
CA GLY A 66 20.05 23.46 -25.84
C GLY A 66 19.02 22.83 -24.89
N GLU A 67 19.14 21.52 -24.63
CA GLU A 67 18.26 20.76 -23.73
C GLU A 67 18.62 21.01 -22.26
N LEU A 68 19.92 21.22 -22.00
CA LEU A 68 20.44 21.49 -20.67
C LEU A 68 19.77 22.70 -19.99
N ALA A 69 19.59 23.80 -20.73
CA ALA A 69 18.95 25.00 -20.18
C ALA A 69 17.49 24.76 -19.76
N GLY A 70 16.75 23.97 -20.56
CA GLY A 70 15.38 23.57 -20.25
C GLY A 70 15.31 22.68 -19.01
N ALA A 71 16.21 21.69 -18.91
CA ALA A 71 16.30 20.78 -17.78
C ALA A 71 16.63 21.49 -16.47
N LEU A 72 17.59 22.44 -16.50
CA LEU A 72 17.91 23.27 -15.32
C LEU A 72 16.73 24.14 -14.91
N ALA A 73 16.06 24.79 -15.85
CA ALA A 73 14.87 25.60 -15.54
C ALA A 73 13.74 24.74 -14.94
N GLN A 74 13.60 23.48 -15.35
CA GLN A 74 12.65 22.55 -14.76
C GLN A 74 13.04 22.15 -13.33
N ALA A 75 14.29 21.74 -13.12
CA ALA A 75 14.79 21.38 -11.78
C ALA A 75 14.64 22.54 -10.78
N GLU A 76 14.82 23.79 -11.23
CA GLU A 76 14.61 24.97 -10.39
C GLU A 76 13.14 25.22 -10.01
N ARG A 77 12.20 24.89 -10.91
CA ARG A 77 10.76 24.96 -10.62
C ARG A 77 10.32 23.89 -9.62
N GLU A 78 10.95 22.72 -9.67
CA GLU A 78 10.68 21.56 -8.80
C GLU A 78 11.28 21.69 -7.40
N LEU A 79 12.20 22.64 -7.15
CA LEU A 79 12.71 22.91 -5.81
C LEU A 79 11.57 23.38 -4.88
N GLY A 80 11.45 22.75 -3.71
CA GLY A 80 10.58 23.25 -2.64
C GLY A 80 11.01 24.63 -2.13
N ASP A 81 10.06 25.40 -1.58
CA ASP A 81 10.29 26.79 -1.15
C ASP A 81 11.43 26.93 -0.14
N ARG A 82 11.53 25.98 0.80
CA ARG A 82 12.60 25.95 1.79
C ARG A 82 13.98 25.72 1.17
N ALA A 83 14.09 24.76 0.25
CA ALA A 83 15.33 24.51 -0.48
C ALA A 83 15.71 25.72 -1.35
N ARG A 84 14.73 26.41 -1.97
CA ARG A 84 14.95 27.67 -2.69
C ARG A 84 15.53 28.75 -1.78
N GLN A 85 14.92 29.01 -0.62
CA GLN A 85 15.41 30.00 0.36
C GLN A 85 16.83 29.69 0.85
N ARG A 86 17.09 28.43 1.20
CA ARG A 86 18.41 27.96 1.67
C ARG A 86 19.48 28.06 0.59
N ARG A 87 19.16 27.81 -0.68
CA ARG A 87 20.11 27.95 -1.80
C ARG A 87 20.32 29.42 -2.19
N ALA A 88 19.30 30.26 -2.04
CA ALA A 88 19.40 31.70 -2.32
C ALA A 88 20.44 32.41 -1.43
N LYS A 89 20.56 32.03 -0.13
CA LYS A 89 21.60 32.59 0.75
C LYS A 89 23.03 32.26 0.28
N MET A 90 23.24 31.12 -0.38
CA MET A 90 24.55 30.78 -0.94
C MET A 90 24.91 31.64 -2.16
N GLN A 91 23.92 32.03 -2.97
CA GLN A 91 24.14 32.96 -4.08
C GLN A 91 24.44 34.38 -3.61
N ALA A 92 23.69 34.86 -2.61
CA ALA A 92 23.90 36.17 -2.01
C ALA A 92 25.33 36.30 -1.44
N ALA A 93 25.80 35.29 -0.69
CA ALA A 93 27.16 35.23 -0.17
C ALA A 93 28.24 35.17 -1.28
N ALA A 94 27.91 34.60 -2.45
CA ALA A 94 28.79 34.58 -3.62
C ALA A 94 28.79 35.90 -4.43
N GLY A 95 28.09 36.94 -3.97
CA GLY A 95 28.00 38.23 -4.66
C GLY A 95 27.17 38.20 -5.95
N LYS A 96 26.31 37.18 -6.11
CA LYS A 96 25.40 37.03 -7.24
C LYS A 96 23.99 37.39 -6.76
N SER A 97 23.50 38.59 -7.07
CA SER A 97 22.16 39.04 -6.69
C SER A 97 21.27 39.34 -7.91
N GLY A 98 20.01 38.90 -7.84
CA GLY A 98 18.98 39.14 -8.86
C GLY A 98 18.13 37.91 -9.20
N LEU A 99 16.88 38.11 -9.61
CA LEU A 99 15.89 37.09 -10.02
C LEU A 99 16.31 36.20 -11.22
N SER A 100 17.49 36.43 -11.81
CA SER A 100 17.99 35.74 -13.01
C SER A 100 19.21 34.85 -12.78
N VAL A 101 19.59 34.58 -11.53
CA VAL A 101 20.71 33.70 -11.18
C VAL A 101 20.16 32.33 -10.78
N GLY A 102 20.40 31.30 -11.59
CA GLY A 102 19.81 29.97 -11.37
C GLY A 102 20.26 29.30 -10.07
N LEU A 103 19.29 28.84 -9.26
CA LEU A 103 19.46 28.17 -7.95
C LEU A 103 19.91 26.70 -8.04
N VAL A 104 19.97 26.17 -9.25
CA VAL A 104 20.35 24.79 -9.56
C VAL A 104 21.49 24.75 -10.57
N ASP A 105 22.23 23.65 -10.57
CA ASP A 105 23.25 23.36 -11.59
C ASP A 105 23.14 21.91 -12.10
N GLN A 106 24.10 21.47 -12.90
CA GLN A 106 24.07 20.13 -13.50
C GLN A 106 24.01 19.00 -12.46
N THR A 107 24.53 19.22 -11.26
CA THR A 107 24.49 18.24 -10.17
C THR A 107 23.07 17.97 -9.70
N ASP A 108 22.12 18.89 -9.91
CA ASP A 108 20.71 18.70 -9.55
C ASP A 108 19.93 17.87 -10.58
N LEU A 109 20.49 17.63 -11.77
CA LEU A 109 19.84 16.89 -12.84
C LEU A 109 20.03 15.38 -12.68
N ALA A 110 19.03 14.60 -13.13
CA ALA A 110 19.13 13.14 -13.17
C ALA A 110 20.33 12.66 -13.99
N VAL A 111 20.89 11.50 -13.62
CA VAL A 111 21.90 10.82 -14.43
C VAL A 111 21.26 10.27 -15.71
N SER A 112 21.98 10.28 -16.83
CA SER A 112 21.51 9.72 -18.09
C SER A 112 21.14 8.25 -17.95
N ALA A 113 19.86 7.91 -18.16
CA ALA A 113 19.38 6.53 -18.17
C ALA A 113 20.12 5.68 -19.22
N ALA A 114 20.47 6.27 -20.37
CA ALA A 114 21.23 5.58 -21.41
C ALA A 114 22.66 5.22 -20.96
N HIS A 115 23.30 6.04 -20.13
CA HIS A 115 24.63 5.75 -19.59
C HIS A 115 24.57 4.64 -18.53
N VAL A 116 23.55 4.65 -17.67
CA VAL A 116 23.33 3.59 -16.68
C VAL A 116 23.05 2.25 -17.37
N GLN A 117 22.12 2.24 -18.35
CA GLN A 117 21.80 1.04 -19.12
C GLN A 117 23.00 0.47 -19.89
N ALA A 118 23.88 1.33 -20.41
CA ALA A 118 25.10 0.89 -21.08
C ALA A 118 26.09 0.20 -20.14
N VAL A 119 26.14 0.61 -18.87
CA VAL A 119 26.90 -0.08 -17.83
C VAL A 119 26.26 -1.42 -17.47
N GLU A 120 24.94 -1.46 -17.26
CA GLU A 120 24.20 -2.70 -16.97
C GLU A 120 24.32 -3.75 -18.08
N ALA A 121 24.37 -3.31 -19.35
CA ALA A 121 24.58 -4.18 -20.50
C ALA A 121 25.92 -4.95 -20.49
N THR A 122 26.89 -4.54 -19.65
CA THR A 122 28.13 -5.31 -19.42
C THR A 122 27.94 -6.48 -18.45
N GLY A 123 26.75 -6.62 -17.86
CA GLY A 123 26.41 -7.57 -16.80
C GLY A 123 26.70 -7.04 -15.39
N ALA A 124 26.95 -5.73 -15.24
CA ALA A 124 27.05 -5.05 -13.95
C ALA A 124 25.65 -4.90 -13.33
N LYS A 125 25.49 -5.18 -12.03
CA LYS A 125 24.18 -5.04 -11.37
C LYS A 125 24.08 -3.69 -10.68
N LEU A 126 23.14 -2.85 -11.11
CA LEU A 126 22.91 -1.54 -10.51
C LEU A 126 22.54 -1.64 -9.03
N ARG A 127 23.04 -0.69 -8.24
CA ARG A 127 22.78 -0.56 -6.80
C ARG A 127 22.12 0.78 -6.48
N ARG A 128 22.82 1.89 -6.72
CA ARG A 128 22.34 3.26 -6.48
C ARG A 128 22.71 4.19 -7.63
N VAL A 129 21.95 5.27 -7.79
CA VAL A 129 22.25 6.37 -8.71
C VAL A 129 22.33 7.65 -7.89
N SER A 130 23.37 8.45 -8.14
CA SER A 130 23.58 9.73 -7.47
C SER A 130 23.53 10.86 -8.50
N ARG A 131 22.57 11.78 -8.32
CA ARG A 131 22.43 12.95 -9.19
C ARG A 131 23.60 13.92 -8.98
N TRP A 132 24.01 14.12 -7.73
CA TRP A 132 25.05 15.07 -7.36
C TRP A 132 26.43 14.64 -7.86
N LEU A 133 26.75 13.36 -7.72
CA LEU A 133 28.05 12.82 -8.18
C LEU A 133 28.09 12.59 -9.69
N ASN A 134 26.94 12.66 -10.38
CA ASN A 134 26.78 12.19 -11.77
C ASN A 134 27.34 10.77 -11.96
N ALA A 135 26.95 9.86 -11.06
CA ALA A 135 27.50 8.52 -10.97
C ALA A 135 26.43 7.50 -10.59
N ALA A 136 26.72 6.23 -10.82
CA ALA A 136 25.92 5.12 -10.32
C ALA A 136 26.81 4.01 -9.75
N SER A 137 26.39 3.38 -8.67
CA SER A 137 27.10 2.27 -8.02
C SER A 137 26.60 0.92 -8.56
N PHE A 138 27.51 -0.02 -8.77
CA PHE A 138 27.23 -1.32 -9.35
C PHE A 138 28.01 -2.45 -8.65
N ASP A 139 27.42 -3.63 -8.59
CA ASP A 139 28.14 -4.87 -8.31
C ASP A 139 28.74 -5.42 -9.61
N VAL A 140 30.06 -5.63 -9.63
CA VAL A 140 30.82 -5.96 -10.84
C VAL A 140 31.78 -7.12 -10.60
N ALA A 141 31.83 -8.05 -11.56
CA ALA A 141 32.85 -9.08 -11.58
C ALA A 141 34.23 -8.48 -11.92
N PRO A 142 35.33 -8.98 -11.35
CA PRO A 142 36.68 -8.46 -11.58
C PRO A 142 37.06 -8.29 -13.07
N GLY A 143 36.61 -9.20 -13.93
CA GLY A 143 36.88 -9.16 -15.38
C GLY A 143 36.10 -8.08 -16.14
N GLN A 144 35.04 -7.50 -15.56
CA GLN A 144 34.19 -6.49 -16.21
C GLN A 144 34.76 -5.06 -16.05
N VAL A 145 35.59 -4.79 -15.04
CA VAL A 145 36.05 -3.43 -14.69
C VAL A 145 36.75 -2.74 -15.87
N ALA A 146 37.58 -3.46 -16.63
CA ALA A 146 38.24 -2.90 -17.81
C ALA A 146 37.26 -2.58 -18.96
N ALA A 147 36.19 -3.36 -19.11
CA ALA A 147 35.14 -3.09 -20.10
C ALA A 147 34.29 -1.87 -19.71
N LEU A 148 34.00 -1.70 -18.42
CA LEU A 148 33.31 -0.54 -17.88
C LEU A 148 34.07 0.75 -18.15
N ALA A 149 35.36 0.78 -17.82
CA ALA A 149 36.21 1.96 -18.06
C ALA A 149 36.44 2.27 -19.54
N ALA A 150 36.15 1.33 -20.45
CA ALA A 150 36.26 1.52 -21.90
C ALA A 150 34.99 2.12 -22.53
N LEU A 151 33.88 2.24 -21.78
CA LEU A 151 32.66 2.86 -22.28
C LEU A 151 32.88 4.36 -22.53
N PRO A 152 32.41 4.91 -23.67
CA PRO A 152 32.74 6.27 -24.09
C PRO A 152 32.21 7.38 -23.16
N HIS A 153 31.16 7.09 -22.39
CA HIS A 153 30.54 8.01 -21.44
C HIS A 153 31.03 7.83 -19.99
N VAL A 154 31.90 6.85 -19.73
CA VAL A 154 32.49 6.61 -18.40
C VAL A 154 33.75 7.45 -18.24
N ARG A 155 33.76 8.30 -17.21
CA ARG A 155 34.90 9.13 -16.84
C ARG A 155 35.90 8.34 -16.00
N ARG A 156 35.41 7.71 -14.93
CA ARG A 156 36.24 6.93 -14.01
C ARG A 156 35.43 5.86 -13.27
N VAL A 157 36.13 4.83 -12.81
CA VAL A 157 35.58 3.78 -11.94
C VAL A 157 36.33 3.81 -10.60
N THR A 158 35.60 3.97 -9.50
CA THR A 158 36.11 3.96 -8.11
C THR A 158 35.44 2.86 -7.30
N LEU A 159 35.96 2.47 -6.14
CA LEU A 159 35.28 1.51 -5.24
C LEU A 159 34.10 2.17 -4.51
N VAL A 160 33.00 1.42 -4.28
CA VAL A 160 31.93 1.78 -3.31
C VAL A 160 32.34 1.20 -1.98
N ARG A 161 32.38 1.97 -0.89
CA ARG A 161 33.12 1.57 0.32
C ARG A 161 32.25 1.13 1.49
N ARG A 162 32.80 0.25 2.33
CA ARG A 162 32.18 -0.18 3.60
C ARG A 162 32.19 0.98 4.57
N SER A 163 31.06 1.19 5.23
CA SER A 163 31.07 1.95 6.47
C SER A 163 31.63 1.08 7.58
N ARG A 164 31.91 1.76 8.68
CA ARG A 164 31.92 1.13 9.97
C ARG A 164 31.02 1.96 10.86
N GLU A 165 29.98 1.35 11.43
CA GLU A 165 29.33 1.96 12.59
C GLU A 165 30.41 2.17 13.63
N LEU A 166 30.57 3.41 14.08
CA LEU A 166 31.55 3.72 15.10
C LEU A 166 31.07 3.07 16.40
N PRO A 167 31.68 1.95 16.83
CA PRO A 167 31.10 1.16 17.89
C PRO A 167 31.02 2.04 19.14
N ALA A 168 29.83 2.11 19.74
CA ALA A 168 29.66 2.74 21.03
C ALA A 168 30.58 2.02 22.01
N MET A 169 31.70 2.67 22.37
CA MET A 169 32.62 2.07 23.31
C MET A 169 31.92 2.00 24.65
N THR A 170 31.73 0.77 25.14
CA THR A 170 31.33 0.57 26.53
C THR A 170 32.44 1.18 27.37
N ALA A 171 32.11 2.27 28.08
CA ALA A 171 33.05 2.86 29.01
C ALA A 171 33.54 1.76 29.97
N PRO A 172 34.82 1.75 30.38
CA PRO A 172 35.21 0.97 31.54
C PRO A 172 34.22 1.28 32.67
N ASP A 173 33.75 0.26 33.40
CA ASP A 173 32.89 0.46 34.56
C ASP A 173 33.63 1.32 35.60
N LEU A 174 33.43 2.64 35.51
CA LEU A 174 33.96 3.62 36.46
C LEU A 174 33.03 3.74 37.68
N GLY A 175 32.05 2.83 37.82
CA GLY A 175 30.95 2.95 38.76
C GLY A 175 29.96 4.01 38.29
N ALA A 176 28.67 3.69 38.37
CA ALA A 176 27.62 4.67 38.13
C ALA A 176 27.90 5.94 38.96
N PRO A 177 28.00 7.13 38.34
CA PRO A 177 28.03 8.35 39.12
C PRO A 177 26.76 8.39 39.96
N ALA A 178 26.92 8.56 41.27
CA ALA A 178 25.80 8.70 42.19
C ALA A 178 24.85 9.79 41.66
N PRO A 179 23.52 9.62 41.80
CA PRO A 179 22.56 10.64 41.37
C PRO A 179 22.95 11.97 42.01
N ARG A 180 23.41 12.92 41.19
CA ARG A 180 23.66 14.28 41.64
C ARG A 180 22.29 14.94 41.83
N ALA A 181 21.80 14.89 43.06
CA ALA A 181 20.81 15.85 43.50
C ALA A 181 21.49 17.21 43.55
N ASN A 182 21.30 18.04 42.52
CA ASN A 182 21.44 19.48 42.62
C ASN A 182 20.39 20.09 41.70
N ALA A 183 19.42 20.76 42.32
CA ALA A 183 18.53 21.69 41.63
C ALA A 183 19.39 22.59 40.73
N SER A 184 19.27 22.40 39.42
CA SER A 184 20.10 23.13 38.47
C SER A 184 19.77 24.63 38.60
N GLN A 185 20.78 25.48 38.44
CA GLN A 185 20.60 26.92 38.35
C GLN A 185 19.74 27.36 37.15
N TRP A 186 19.45 26.42 36.24
CA TRP A 186 18.71 26.60 35.00
C TRP A 186 17.21 26.32 35.22
N SER A 187 16.37 26.99 34.43
CA SER A 187 14.91 26.91 34.52
C SER A 187 14.35 25.57 34.00
N LEU A 188 15.04 24.96 33.03
CA LEU A 188 14.70 23.65 32.48
C LEU A 188 15.43 22.53 33.23
N ASP A 189 14.71 21.44 33.53
CA ASP A 189 15.31 20.24 34.12
C ASP A 189 15.84 19.31 33.03
N TYR A 190 17.16 19.29 32.87
CA TYR A 190 17.87 18.49 31.86
C TYR A 190 18.03 17.01 32.24
N GLY A 191 17.68 16.63 33.47
CA GLY A 191 17.90 15.27 33.98
C GLY A 191 19.36 14.82 33.81
N GLY A 192 19.57 13.60 33.32
CA GLY A 192 20.89 13.00 33.19
C GLY A 192 21.78 13.63 32.11
N SER A 193 21.20 14.38 31.17
CA SER A 193 21.92 15.02 30.06
C SER A 193 22.57 16.38 30.40
N LEU A 194 22.44 16.86 31.64
CA LEU A 194 22.95 18.18 32.02
C LEU A 194 24.46 18.33 31.81
N GLU A 195 25.26 17.30 32.12
CA GLU A 195 26.73 17.38 32.01
C GLU A 195 27.18 17.51 30.54
N ASP A 196 26.51 16.81 29.64
CA ASP A 196 26.70 16.87 28.18
C ASP A 196 26.50 18.30 27.65
N LEU A 197 25.42 18.94 28.09
CA LEU A 197 25.01 20.26 27.60
C LEU A 197 25.73 21.42 28.29
N GLU A 198 26.02 21.30 29.58
CA GLU A 198 26.69 22.34 30.35
C GLU A 198 28.14 22.52 29.91
N GLN A 199 28.85 21.43 29.53
CA GLN A 199 30.21 21.52 29.01
C GLN A 199 30.33 22.43 27.77
N ILE A 200 29.32 22.38 26.89
CA ILE A 200 29.27 23.19 25.67
C ILE A 200 28.37 24.41 25.81
N ASN A 201 27.97 24.78 27.03
CA ASN A 201 27.23 25.99 27.36
C ASN A 201 25.86 26.13 26.64
N VAL A 202 25.18 25.01 26.37
CA VAL A 202 23.85 24.97 25.76
C VAL A 202 22.74 25.49 26.69
N PRO A 203 22.72 25.16 28.01
CA PRO A 203 21.66 25.64 28.89
C PRO A 203 21.53 27.17 28.89
N ALA A 204 22.65 27.90 28.79
CA ALA A 204 22.64 29.36 28.66
C ALA A 204 21.94 29.86 27.39
N VAL A 205 21.98 29.09 26.28
CA VAL A 205 21.22 29.40 25.06
C VAL A 205 19.74 29.13 25.27
N HIS A 206 19.39 28.02 25.91
CA HIS A 206 17.99 27.68 26.20
C HIS A 206 17.31 28.72 27.10
N GLU A 207 18.00 29.32 28.08
CA GLU A 207 17.45 30.43 28.88
C GLU A 207 17.05 31.65 28.03
N THR A 208 17.56 31.77 26.80
CA THR A 208 17.19 32.84 25.86
C THR A 208 16.01 32.48 24.96
N GLY A 209 15.38 31.32 25.17
CA GLY A 209 14.25 30.83 24.36
C GLY A 209 14.64 30.26 23.00
N ILE A 210 15.94 29.96 22.79
CA ILE A 210 16.46 29.37 21.55
C ILE A 210 16.68 27.89 21.79
N HIS A 211 15.98 27.04 21.04
CA HIS A 211 15.93 25.58 21.22
C HIS A 211 16.06 24.83 19.89
N GLY A 212 16.39 25.52 18.79
CA GLY A 212 16.46 24.92 17.44
C GLY A 212 15.19 25.12 16.61
N GLN A 213 14.21 25.89 17.10
CA GLN A 213 12.99 26.18 16.36
C GLN A 213 13.26 26.77 14.98
N GLY A 214 12.45 26.34 14.00
CA GLY A 214 12.55 26.80 12.63
C GLY A 214 13.73 26.21 11.84
N VAL A 215 14.48 25.25 12.39
CA VAL A 215 15.56 24.51 11.71
C VAL A 215 15.12 23.07 11.46
N ILE A 216 15.43 22.53 10.27
CA ILE A 216 15.23 21.11 9.96
C ILE A 216 16.58 20.39 10.04
N ILE A 217 16.63 19.34 10.85
CA ILE A 217 17.81 18.49 11.06
C ILE A 217 17.60 17.14 10.37
N GLY A 218 18.53 16.76 9.51
CA GLY A 218 18.59 15.44 8.91
C GLY A 218 19.53 14.51 9.68
N MET A 219 19.05 13.32 10.02
CA MET A 219 19.82 12.27 10.68
C MET A 219 20.16 11.17 9.67
N LEU A 220 21.45 10.83 9.51
CA LEU A 220 21.91 9.65 8.77
C LEU A 220 22.58 8.69 9.76
N ASP A 221 21.93 7.55 10.02
CA ASP A 221 22.36 6.61 11.04
C ASP A 221 21.80 5.18 10.79
N SER A 222 21.97 4.26 11.74
CA SER A 222 21.55 2.84 11.65
C SER A 222 20.05 2.59 11.77
N GLY A 223 19.29 3.58 12.21
CA GLY A 223 17.85 3.47 12.50
C GLY A 223 17.47 4.26 13.74
N PHE A 224 16.17 4.48 13.94
CA PHE A 224 15.66 5.41 14.95
C PHE A 224 14.39 4.90 15.59
N ARG A 225 14.44 4.57 16.88
CA ARG A 225 13.28 4.26 17.70
C ARG A 225 12.52 5.53 18.07
N THR A 226 11.47 5.80 17.32
CA THR A 226 10.66 7.02 17.51
C THR A 226 9.72 6.94 18.71
N THR A 227 9.54 5.75 19.28
CA THR A 227 8.62 5.49 20.41
C THR A 227 9.21 5.78 21.79
N HIS A 228 10.51 6.05 21.91
CA HIS A 228 11.13 6.38 23.19
C HIS A 228 10.57 7.71 23.75
N GLU A 229 10.42 7.87 25.07
CA GLU A 229 9.70 8.99 25.68
C GLU A 229 10.26 10.36 25.28
N CYS A 230 11.59 10.48 25.18
CA CYS A 230 12.25 11.72 24.78
C CYS A 230 12.24 11.93 23.26
N LEU A 231 11.84 10.96 22.45
CA LEU A 231 11.82 11.04 20.98
C LEU A 231 10.40 11.13 20.41
N SER A 232 9.43 10.51 21.08
CA SER A 232 8.01 10.49 20.69
C SER A 232 7.34 11.85 20.53
N PRO A 233 7.69 12.94 21.28
CA PRO A 233 7.08 14.24 21.06
C PRO A 233 7.71 15.03 19.89
N LEU A 234 8.79 14.54 19.29
CA LEU A 234 9.55 15.31 18.32
C LEU A 234 8.88 15.32 16.94
N PRO A 235 8.82 16.48 16.26
CA PRO A 235 8.24 16.55 14.93
C PRO A 235 9.16 15.91 13.89
N VAL A 236 8.70 14.81 13.28
CA VAL A 236 9.40 14.12 12.17
C VAL A 236 8.67 14.41 10.86
N LEU A 237 9.34 15.11 9.94
CA LEU A 237 8.81 15.51 8.64
C LEU A 237 8.80 14.37 7.63
N ALA A 238 9.85 13.56 7.62
CA ALA A 238 9.98 12.41 6.71
C ALA A 238 10.93 11.36 7.29
N ARG A 239 10.75 10.11 6.86
CA ARG A 239 11.61 8.98 7.20
C ARG A 239 11.77 8.04 6.01
N TRP A 240 12.96 7.48 5.85
CA TRP A 240 13.24 6.49 4.81
C TRP A 240 14.36 5.54 5.25
N ASP A 241 14.18 4.26 4.99
CA ASP A 241 15.19 3.22 5.15
C ASP A 241 15.86 2.95 3.81
N PHE A 242 17.11 3.38 3.66
CA PHE A 242 17.93 3.10 2.48
C PHE A 242 18.57 1.70 2.54
N VAL A 243 18.53 0.99 3.65
CA VAL A 243 18.97 -0.42 3.71
C VAL A 243 17.94 -1.31 3.03
N ASN A 244 16.68 -1.20 3.44
CA ASN A 244 15.59 -2.06 2.97
C ASN A 244 14.71 -1.41 1.88
N ASN A 245 14.91 -0.12 1.62
CA ASN A 245 14.20 0.69 0.62
C ASN A 245 12.69 0.81 0.91
N ASP A 246 12.36 1.11 2.16
CA ASP A 246 11.00 1.30 2.68
C ASP A 246 10.91 2.51 3.65
N GLY A 247 9.75 2.68 4.31
CA GLY A 247 9.52 3.78 5.26
C GLY A 247 9.85 3.45 6.73
N VAL A 248 10.43 2.28 7.03
CA VAL A 248 10.58 1.75 8.38
C VAL A 248 12.01 1.98 8.88
N VAL A 249 12.20 3.05 9.64
CA VAL A 249 13.50 3.37 10.24
C VAL A 249 13.75 2.70 11.60
N GLU A 250 12.79 1.95 12.13
CA GLU A 250 12.91 1.12 13.34
C GLU A 250 13.31 -0.32 12.98
N ASN A 251 13.59 -1.16 13.98
CA ASN A 251 13.88 -2.58 13.73
C ASN A 251 12.68 -3.29 13.08
N GLN A 252 12.94 -4.01 11.99
CA GLN A 252 11.94 -4.82 11.30
C GLN A 252 12.35 -6.30 11.16
N PRO A 253 11.43 -7.23 10.81
CA PRO A 253 11.78 -8.64 10.67
C PRO A 253 12.93 -8.85 9.67
N GLY A 254 14.05 -9.38 10.16
CA GLY A 254 15.28 -9.55 9.37
C GLY A 254 16.43 -8.67 9.88
N ASP A 255 16.11 -7.55 10.53
CA ASP A 255 17.10 -6.70 11.18
C ASP A 255 17.65 -7.35 12.47
N PRO A 256 18.91 -7.11 12.82
CA PRO A 256 19.42 -7.33 14.16
C PRO A 256 18.61 -6.58 15.23
N SER A 257 18.58 -7.12 16.45
CA SER A 257 17.82 -6.51 17.56
C SER A 257 18.34 -5.14 18.01
N ASP A 258 19.55 -4.78 17.59
CA ASP A 258 20.28 -3.54 17.87
C ASP A 258 20.43 -2.64 16.64
N GLN A 259 19.75 -2.94 15.53
CA GLN A 259 19.82 -2.15 14.30
C GLN A 259 19.49 -0.67 14.52
N ASP A 260 18.42 -0.35 15.26
CA ASP A 260 18.01 1.01 15.60
C ASP A 260 18.78 1.62 16.79
N ASP A 261 19.71 0.91 17.40
CA ASP A 261 20.29 1.30 18.70
C ASP A 261 21.18 2.54 18.62
N HIS A 262 22.13 2.56 17.71
CA HIS A 262 23.07 3.67 17.57
C HIS A 262 22.35 4.96 17.16
N GLY A 263 21.54 4.92 16.10
CA GLY A 263 20.80 6.10 15.65
C GLY A 263 19.76 6.62 16.66
N THR A 264 19.14 5.75 17.45
CA THR A 264 18.28 6.20 18.59
C THR A 264 19.07 7.00 19.61
N LYS A 265 20.28 6.54 19.96
CA LYS A 265 21.14 7.23 20.94
C LYS A 265 21.62 8.57 20.39
N THR A 266 22.05 8.63 19.13
CA THR A 266 22.50 9.88 18.50
C THR A 266 21.36 10.89 18.34
N MET A 267 20.18 10.44 17.94
CA MET A 267 18.95 11.24 17.86
C MET A 267 18.55 11.81 19.23
N SER A 268 18.65 11.01 20.30
CA SER A 268 18.40 11.48 21.67
C SER A 268 19.39 12.56 22.07
N THR A 269 20.66 12.43 21.67
CA THR A 269 21.74 13.36 22.03
C THR A 269 21.53 14.75 21.42
N ILE A 270 20.95 14.85 20.21
CA ILE A 270 20.71 16.13 19.52
C ILE A 270 19.35 16.76 19.83
N ALA A 271 18.28 15.97 19.91
CA ALA A 271 16.91 16.52 19.90
C ALA A 271 16.00 15.96 21.00
N GLY A 272 16.45 14.99 21.81
CA GLY A 272 15.59 14.37 22.83
C GLY A 272 14.90 15.40 23.75
N TYR A 273 13.65 15.18 24.11
CA TYR A 273 12.87 16.08 24.96
C TYR A 273 11.97 15.32 25.95
N ALA A 274 12.51 15.11 27.15
CA ALA A 274 11.78 14.63 28.32
C ALA A 274 12.34 15.36 29.56
N PRO A 275 11.86 16.59 29.86
CA PRO A 275 12.33 17.35 31.01
C PRO A 275 12.23 16.55 32.32
N GLY A 276 13.29 16.59 33.13
CA GLY A 276 13.46 15.72 34.31
C GLY A 276 14.25 14.45 34.04
N SER A 277 14.31 14.00 32.78
CA SER A 277 15.02 12.79 32.36
C SER A 277 16.17 13.10 31.39
N HIS A 278 15.86 13.72 30.24
CA HIS A 278 16.81 13.94 29.15
C HIS A 278 16.36 15.06 28.22
N VAL A 279 17.26 15.97 27.88
CA VAL A 279 17.02 17.08 26.94
C VAL A 279 18.24 17.23 26.03
N GLY A 280 18.05 17.27 24.71
CA GLY A 280 19.09 17.57 23.72
C GLY A 280 19.24 19.08 23.47
N PRO A 281 20.29 19.52 22.76
CA PRO A 281 20.51 20.93 22.44
C PRO A 281 19.50 21.54 21.46
N ALA A 282 18.88 20.75 20.59
CA ALA A 282 18.02 21.26 19.52
C ALA A 282 16.63 20.62 19.54
N TRP A 283 16.04 20.46 20.72
CA TRP A 283 14.73 19.79 20.91
C TRP A 283 13.55 20.52 20.25
N GLY A 284 13.69 21.79 19.90
CA GLY A 284 12.69 22.56 19.14
C GLY A 284 12.79 22.42 17.62
N ALA A 285 13.77 21.66 17.11
CA ALA A 285 13.96 21.43 15.68
C ALA A 285 12.99 20.38 15.11
N THR A 286 12.82 20.38 13.78
CA THR A 286 12.10 19.32 13.04
C THR A 286 13.08 18.33 12.45
N LEU A 287 12.75 17.04 12.46
CA LEU A 287 13.65 15.96 12.06
C LEU A 287 13.27 15.33 10.72
N VAL A 288 14.29 14.91 9.96
CA VAL A 288 14.16 14.01 8.81
C VAL A 288 15.10 12.83 9.05
N LEU A 289 14.59 11.61 8.96
CA LEU A 289 15.29 10.41 9.42
C LEU A 289 15.68 9.52 8.23
N ALA A 290 16.97 9.30 8.00
CA ALA A 290 17.49 8.40 6.97
C ALA A 290 18.25 7.26 7.63
N LYS A 291 17.69 6.04 7.58
CA LYS A 291 18.42 4.82 7.97
C LYS A 291 19.31 4.42 6.79
N THR A 292 20.63 4.44 6.97
CA THR A 292 21.61 4.25 5.89
C THR A 292 22.56 3.07 6.10
N GLU A 293 22.55 2.47 7.28
CA GLU A 293 23.54 1.46 7.71
C GLU A 293 22.87 0.14 8.09
N ASP A 294 23.50 -0.98 7.77
CA ASP A 294 23.06 -2.34 8.12
C ASP A 294 24.01 -2.91 9.17
N VAL A 295 23.59 -2.96 10.44
CA VAL A 295 24.51 -3.38 11.51
C VAL A 295 24.83 -4.89 11.46
N SER A 296 24.10 -5.67 10.65
CA SER A 296 24.34 -7.11 10.50
C SER A 296 25.55 -7.42 9.63
N GLN A 297 25.93 -6.50 8.75
CA GLN A 297 27.01 -6.68 7.80
C GLN A 297 27.69 -5.36 7.48
N GLU A 298 29.02 -5.29 7.63
CA GLU A 298 29.79 -4.21 7.00
C GLU A 298 29.81 -4.47 5.49
N VAL A 299 28.98 -3.75 4.73
CA VAL A 299 28.85 -3.92 3.28
C VAL A 299 29.15 -2.63 2.52
N PRO A 300 29.68 -2.75 1.29
CA PRO A 300 29.83 -1.61 0.41
C PRO A 300 28.55 -0.77 0.21
N ALA A 301 27.37 -1.30 0.54
CA ALA A 301 26.08 -0.65 0.38
C ALA A 301 25.83 0.55 1.30
N GLU A 302 26.74 0.83 2.22
CA GLU A 302 26.45 1.80 3.27
C GLU A 302 26.90 3.20 2.83
N GLU A 303 28.04 3.32 2.12
CA GLU A 303 28.47 4.61 1.55
C GLU A 303 27.52 5.06 0.43
N ASP A 304 26.97 4.13 -0.37
CA ASP A 304 26.02 4.48 -1.42
C ASP A 304 24.64 4.86 -0.88
N ASN A 305 24.20 4.23 0.21
CA ASN A 305 23.03 4.64 0.99
C ASN A 305 23.23 6.00 1.67
N TRP A 306 24.42 6.29 2.20
CA TRP A 306 24.74 7.60 2.79
C TRP A 306 24.66 8.73 1.76
N VAL A 307 25.24 8.53 0.57
CA VAL A 307 25.15 9.49 -0.54
C VAL A 307 23.68 9.67 -0.98
N ALA A 308 22.92 8.59 -1.10
CA ALA A 308 21.49 8.68 -1.43
C ALA A 308 20.70 9.41 -0.33
N GLY A 309 21.01 9.14 0.93
CA GLY A 309 20.40 9.77 2.10
C GLY A 309 20.62 11.28 2.08
N ILE A 310 21.85 11.75 1.96
CA ILE A 310 22.13 13.21 1.99
C ILE A 310 21.53 13.94 0.77
N GLU A 311 21.48 13.29 -0.40
CA GLU A 311 20.79 13.82 -1.58
C GLU A 311 19.27 13.95 -1.38
N TRP A 312 18.69 13.01 -0.64
CA TRP A 312 17.26 12.97 -0.31
C TRP A 312 16.89 14.02 0.73
N LEU A 313 17.75 14.25 1.74
CA LEU A 313 17.56 15.30 2.74
C LEU A 313 17.42 16.71 2.13
N ASP A 314 18.11 16.99 1.02
CA ASP A 314 17.99 18.26 0.29
C ASP A 314 16.56 18.52 -0.22
N ILE A 315 15.83 17.48 -0.61
CA ILE A 315 14.44 17.55 -1.10
C ILE A 315 13.52 18.15 -0.03
N TYR A 316 13.74 17.78 1.23
CA TYR A 316 12.95 18.25 2.37
C TYR A 316 13.42 19.59 2.94
N GLY A 317 14.41 20.24 2.29
CA GLY A 317 14.90 21.54 2.74
C GLY A 317 15.65 21.48 4.08
N VAL A 318 16.33 20.36 4.37
CA VAL A 318 17.18 20.21 5.56
C VAL A 318 18.22 21.33 5.64
N ASP A 319 18.47 21.83 6.85
CA ASP A 319 19.43 22.91 7.12
C ASP A 319 20.71 22.40 7.77
N VAL A 320 20.60 21.39 8.63
CA VAL A 320 21.73 20.78 9.37
C VAL A 320 21.66 19.26 9.22
N VAL A 321 22.79 18.62 8.96
CA VAL A 321 22.95 17.17 8.93
C VAL A 321 23.82 16.75 10.10
N SER A 322 23.37 15.74 10.83
CA SER A 322 24.18 14.99 11.79
C SER A 322 24.39 13.58 11.23
N SER A 323 25.64 13.21 11.01
CA SER A 323 26.01 11.82 10.71
C SER A 323 27.10 11.35 11.65
N SER A 324 26.79 10.29 12.39
CA SER A 324 27.69 9.69 13.38
C SER A 324 28.35 8.42 12.84
N LEU A 325 28.60 8.40 11.53
CA LEU A 325 29.11 7.28 10.76
C LEU A 325 30.42 7.66 10.06
N GLY A 326 31.23 6.69 9.67
CA GLY A 326 32.34 6.98 8.76
C GLY A 326 32.96 5.77 8.08
N TYR A 327 33.84 6.06 7.12
CA TYR A 327 34.32 5.12 6.11
C TYR A 327 35.86 5.20 6.05
N LEU A 328 36.56 4.08 6.31
CA LEU A 328 38.04 4.08 6.40
C LEU A 328 38.74 2.87 5.78
N ASP A 329 38.15 1.67 5.83
CA ASP A 329 38.88 0.39 5.70
C ASP A 329 39.68 0.21 4.40
N TRP A 330 39.32 0.92 3.33
CA TRP A 330 39.93 0.76 2.00
C TRP A 330 40.46 2.08 1.46
N PHE A 331 40.35 3.14 2.24
CA PHE A 331 41.11 4.35 2.05
C PHE A 331 42.53 4.10 2.55
N THR A 332 43.48 4.71 1.87
CA THR A 332 44.76 5.04 2.47
C THR A 332 44.62 6.41 3.12
N PHE A 333 45.49 6.74 4.06
CA PHE A 333 45.51 8.11 4.60
C PHE A 333 45.63 9.17 3.48
N ALA A 334 46.34 8.88 2.38
CA ALA A 334 46.45 9.78 1.24
C ALA A 334 45.11 10.12 0.56
N ASP A 335 44.08 9.28 0.73
CA ASP A 335 42.74 9.49 0.20
C ASP A 335 41.85 10.34 1.14
N MET A 336 42.28 10.64 2.37
CA MET A 336 41.57 11.54 3.30
C MET A 336 41.86 13.01 3.00
N ASP A 337 41.82 13.37 1.72
CA ASP A 337 42.19 14.67 1.17
C ASP A 337 41.00 15.64 1.01
N GLY A 338 39.81 15.24 1.47
CA GLY A 338 38.58 16.00 1.31
C GLY A 338 37.93 15.86 -0.08
N ASN A 339 38.56 15.15 -1.02
CA ASN A 339 38.18 15.19 -2.44
C ASN A 339 38.11 13.81 -3.11
N THR A 340 38.49 12.74 -2.40
CA THR A 340 38.54 11.38 -2.97
C THR A 340 37.31 10.53 -2.62
N ALA A 341 36.88 10.53 -1.36
CA ALA A 341 35.77 9.71 -0.89
C ALA A 341 34.42 10.20 -1.44
N ALA A 342 33.54 9.28 -1.86
CA ALA A 342 32.28 9.65 -2.54
C ALA A 342 31.32 10.35 -1.57
N CYS A 343 31.22 9.85 -0.34
CA CYS A 343 30.48 10.52 0.73
C CYS A 343 31.03 11.91 1.04
N THR A 344 32.34 12.13 0.96
CA THR A 344 32.96 13.44 1.22
C THR A 344 32.64 14.46 0.13
N ILE A 345 32.71 14.05 -1.13
CA ILE A 345 32.31 14.89 -2.26
C ILE A 345 30.81 15.25 -2.14
N ALA A 346 29.96 14.27 -1.79
CA ALA A 346 28.53 14.51 -1.56
C ALA A 346 28.28 15.46 -0.38
N ALA A 347 29.04 15.33 0.70
CA ALA A 347 28.98 16.21 1.87
C ALA A 347 29.34 17.66 1.52
N ASP A 348 30.42 17.88 0.77
CA ASP A 348 30.83 19.22 0.35
C ASP A 348 29.84 19.82 -0.67
N LEU A 349 29.22 19.01 -1.53
CA LEU A 349 28.13 19.44 -2.39
C LEU A 349 26.88 19.85 -1.59
N ALA A 350 26.54 19.13 -0.52
CA ALA A 350 25.47 19.52 0.39
C ALA A 350 25.75 20.88 1.03
N VAL A 351 26.99 21.12 1.46
CA VAL A 351 27.43 22.42 1.99
C VAL A 351 27.32 23.53 0.95
N GLY A 352 27.73 23.26 -0.30
CA GLY A 352 27.55 24.18 -1.43
C GLY A 352 26.08 24.54 -1.70
N LYS A 353 25.15 23.64 -1.35
CA LYS A 353 23.68 23.83 -1.45
C LYS A 353 23.05 24.43 -0.19
N GLY A 354 23.87 24.86 0.77
CA GLY A 354 23.47 25.61 1.96
C GLY A 354 23.15 24.76 3.19
N ILE A 355 23.50 23.47 3.20
CA ILE A 355 23.30 22.54 4.32
C ILE A 355 24.55 22.51 5.20
N VAL A 356 24.43 22.68 6.52
CA VAL A 356 25.54 22.44 7.44
C VAL A 356 25.70 20.94 7.62
N VAL A 357 26.89 20.38 7.33
CA VAL A 357 27.16 18.95 7.53
C VAL A 357 28.12 18.78 8.70
N CYS A 358 27.66 18.13 9.76
CA CYS A 358 28.47 17.70 10.90
C CYS A 358 28.70 16.19 10.82
N ASN A 359 29.96 15.77 10.95
CA ASN A 359 30.33 14.35 10.95
C ASN A 359 31.24 14.01 12.13
N SER A 360 31.11 12.80 12.68
CA SER A 360 32.03 12.27 13.68
C SER A 360 33.45 12.14 13.12
N ALA A 361 34.47 12.50 13.92
CA ALA A 361 35.88 12.44 13.49
C ALA A 361 36.44 11.02 13.38
N GLY A 362 35.83 10.06 14.08
CA GLY A 362 36.28 8.67 14.18
C GLY A 362 36.78 8.29 15.57
N ASN A 363 36.84 6.98 15.81
CA ASN A 363 37.22 6.36 17.09
C ASN A 363 38.51 5.50 16.98
N GLU A 364 39.41 5.85 16.05
CA GLU A 364 40.53 5.03 15.61
C GLU A 364 41.89 5.47 16.17
N ARG A 365 41.92 6.37 17.17
CA ARG A 365 43.17 6.71 17.85
C ARG A 365 43.83 5.46 18.43
N ASP A 366 45.16 5.42 18.36
CA ASP A 366 45.98 4.29 18.84
C ASP A 366 45.65 2.94 18.17
N THR A 367 44.91 2.95 17.06
CA THR A 367 44.74 1.79 16.17
C THR A 367 45.77 1.84 15.04
N SER A 368 45.74 0.87 14.12
CA SER A 368 46.58 0.93 12.92
C SER A 368 46.20 2.05 11.95
N TRP A 369 45.03 2.68 12.12
CA TRP A 369 44.58 3.81 11.29
C TRP A 369 45.05 5.16 11.84
N ASP A 370 44.72 5.49 13.10
CA ASP A 370 45.18 6.68 13.83
C ASP A 370 45.02 8.03 13.08
N HIS A 371 43.97 8.17 12.27
CA HIS A 371 43.70 9.33 11.42
C HIS A 371 42.20 9.65 11.35
N ILE A 372 41.86 10.85 10.87
CA ILE A 372 40.49 11.27 10.53
C ILE A 372 39.88 10.32 9.49
N ILE A 373 38.55 10.17 9.51
CA ILE A 373 37.80 9.30 8.58
C ILE A 373 36.91 10.12 7.62
N ALA A 374 36.47 9.50 6.53
CA ALA A 374 35.50 10.11 5.62
C ALA A 374 34.06 9.96 6.16
N PRO A 375 33.17 10.97 5.99
CA PRO A 375 33.39 12.25 5.31
C PRO A 375 33.89 13.40 6.20
N ALA A 376 34.37 13.14 7.42
CA ALA A 376 34.87 14.17 8.32
C ALA A 376 36.13 14.88 7.79
N ASP A 377 36.87 14.26 6.87
CA ASP A 377 37.98 14.85 6.12
C ASP A 377 37.54 15.93 5.12
N GLY A 378 36.25 16.12 4.85
CA GLY A 378 35.73 17.12 3.90
C GLY A 378 36.15 18.56 4.18
N ASP A 379 36.30 19.36 3.12
CA ASP A 379 36.75 20.75 3.16
C ASP A 379 35.81 21.65 3.92
N SER A 380 34.51 21.42 3.75
CA SER A 380 33.43 22.25 4.26
C SER A 380 32.66 21.57 5.40
N VAL A 381 32.85 20.26 5.59
CA VAL A 381 32.29 19.48 6.69
C VAL A 381 32.86 19.94 8.04
N ILE A 382 32.00 19.97 9.08
CA ILE A 382 32.40 20.19 10.47
C ILE A 382 32.71 18.83 11.10
N ALA A 383 33.98 18.54 11.31
CA ALA A 383 34.39 17.31 11.99
C ALA A 383 34.32 17.47 13.52
N ALA A 384 33.66 16.54 14.21
CA ALA A 384 33.47 16.56 15.65
C ALA A 384 34.38 15.54 16.36
N GLY A 385 35.34 16.04 17.15
CA GLY A 385 36.16 15.27 18.08
C GLY A 385 35.47 15.04 19.42
N ALA A 386 35.99 14.10 20.20
CA ALA A 386 35.42 13.72 21.51
C ALA A 386 36.36 14.09 22.66
N VAL A 387 35.78 14.68 23.71
CA VAL A 387 36.42 14.89 25.01
C VAL A 387 35.64 14.20 26.13
N THR A 388 36.27 14.04 27.29
CA THR A 388 35.62 13.60 28.52
C THR A 388 34.88 14.77 29.19
N SER A 389 34.08 14.51 30.23
CA SER A 389 33.38 15.55 31.00
C SER A 389 34.31 16.59 31.61
N THR A 390 35.59 16.26 31.79
CA THR A 390 36.63 17.18 32.29
C THR A 390 37.34 17.98 31.18
N GLY A 391 36.94 17.82 29.92
CA GLY A 391 37.53 18.50 28.77
C GLY A 391 38.87 17.93 28.31
N THR A 392 39.26 16.75 28.81
CA THR A 392 40.43 16.02 28.30
C THR A 392 40.06 15.27 27.03
N LEU A 393 40.99 15.15 26.08
CA LEU A 393 40.78 14.36 24.86
C LEU A 393 40.40 12.92 25.22
N SER A 394 39.36 12.40 24.57
CA SER A 394 38.98 11.00 24.73
C SER A 394 40.00 10.10 24.02
N TYR A 395 40.40 9.01 24.67
CA TYR A 395 41.50 8.16 24.21
C TYR A 395 41.29 7.53 22.82
N PHE A 396 40.04 7.44 22.37
CA PHE A 396 39.70 6.90 21.05
C PHE A 396 39.55 7.98 19.97
N SER A 397 39.43 9.26 20.33
CA SER A 397 39.06 10.32 19.37
C SER A 397 40.11 10.48 18.28
N SER A 398 39.77 10.16 17.03
CA SER A 398 40.69 10.21 15.90
C SER A 398 41.30 11.61 15.70
N PRO A 399 42.64 11.72 15.57
CA PRO A 399 43.29 12.99 15.26
C PRO A 399 43.22 13.31 13.76
N GLY A 400 43.31 14.59 13.42
CA GLY A 400 43.77 15.01 12.10
C GLY A 400 45.30 14.94 11.95
N PRO A 401 45.90 15.67 11.00
CA PRO A 401 45.23 16.48 10.00
C PRO A 401 44.53 15.59 8.96
N SER A 402 43.77 16.18 8.06
CA SER A 402 43.48 15.52 6.78
C SER A 402 44.77 15.29 5.99
N ALA A 403 44.72 14.45 4.96
CA ALA A 403 45.86 14.07 4.13
C ALA A 403 46.54 15.27 3.45
N ASP A 404 45.76 16.28 3.09
CA ASP A 404 46.19 17.53 2.48
C ASP A 404 46.61 18.59 3.52
N GLY A 405 46.59 18.25 4.81
CA GLY A 405 47.19 19.02 5.89
C GLY A 405 46.25 20.01 6.59
N ARG A 406 44.94 19.95 6.35
CA ARG A 406 43.97 20.80 7.07
C ARG A 406 43.82 20.30 8.51
N ILE A 407 43.60 21.25 9.42
CA ILE A 407 43.34 20.93 10.83
C ILE A 407 41.97 20.25 10.92
N LYS A 408 41.98 19.04 11.48
CA LYS A 408 40.80 18.24 11.83
C LYS A 408 41.04 17.58 13.21
N PRO A 409 40.00 17.29 14.01
CA PRO A 409 38.61 17.73 13.85
C PRO A 409 38.48 19.26 13.82
N ASP A 410 37.32 19.81 13.49
CA ASP A 410 37.08 21.26 13.55
C ASP A 410 36.84 21.70 15.00
N VAL A 411 36.06 20.93 15.75
CA VAL A 411 35.68 21.24 17.14
C VAL A 411 35.50 19.96 17.95
N CYS A 412 35.48 20.07 19.27
CA CYS A 412 35.18 18.97 20.18
C CYS A 412 33.93 19.24 21.03
N ALA A 413 33.27 18.17 21.44
CA ALA A 413 32.22 18.16 22.45
C ALA A 413 32.33 16.88 23.30
N LEU A 414 31.50 16.75 24.34
CA LEU A 414 31.48 15.56 25.17
C LEU A 414 31.18 14.33 24.30
N GLY A 415 32.07 13.35 24.33
CA GLY A 415 31.89 12.07 23.63
C GLY A 415 32.18 10.86 24.52
N SER A 416 32.35 11.03 25.83
CA SER A 416 32.60 9.93 26.76
C SER A 416 31.59 9.94 27.89
N SER A 417 30.90 8.80 28.04
CA SER A 417 29.83 8.58 29.02
C SER A 417 28.65 9.55 28.87
N ASN A 418 28.31 9.93 27.65
CA ASN A 418 27.12 10.72 27.33
C ASN A 418 25.86 10.03 27.83
N HIS A 419 24.93 10.80 28.40
CA HIS A 419 23.61 10.28 28.76
C HIS A 419 22.75 10.18 27.51
N VAL A 420 22.19 9.01 27.23
CA VAL A 420 21.45 8.73 25.98
C VAL A 420 20.23 7.84 26.23
N ALA A 421 19.26 7.88 25.32
CA ALA A 421 18.13 6.94 25.33
C ALA A 421 18.61 5.48 25.23
N SER A 422 17.91 4.59 25.92
CA SER A 422 18.13 3.15 25.84
C SER A 422 17.06 2.52 24.96
N THR A 423 17.47 1.71 23.99
CA THR A 423 16.56 0.86 23.21
C THR A 423 16.07 -0.37 23.98
N GLY A 424 16.48 -0.57 25.23
CA GLY A 424 15.95 -1.66 26.05
C GLY A 424 14.51 -1.44 26.52
N THR A 425 14.07 -0.18 26.62
CA THR A 425 12.72 0.20 27.09
C THR A 425 12.26 1.49 26.40
N ILE A 426 11.00 1.90 26.60
CA ILE A 426 10.48 3.15 26.02
C ILE A 426 10.80 4.40 26.86
N ALA A 427 11.43 4.26 28.03
CA ALA A 427 11.68 5.35 28.97
C ALA A 427 12.99 5.17 29.76
N GLY A 428 13.89 4.34 29.25
CA GLY A 428 15.13 3.98 29.91
C GLY A 428 16.27 4.79 29.34
N TYR A 429 17.26 5.11 30.17
CA TYR A 429 18.47 5.79 29.72
C TYR A 429 19.70 4.97 30.09
N THR A 430 20.75 5.17 29.30
CA THR A 430 22.04 4.52 29.49
C THR A 430 23.15 5.53 29.22
N THR A 431 24.41 5.08 29.30
CA THR A 431 25.56 5.86 28.87
C THR A 431 26.22 5.25 27.64
N ALA A 432 26.78 6.09 26.77
CA ALA A 432 27.52 5.67 25.59
C ALA A 432 28.75 6.56 25.36
N SER A 433 29.76 6.05 24.65
CA SER A 433 30.99 6.80 24.32
C SER A 433 31.36 6.62 22.86
N GLY A 434 31.82 7.70 22.23
CA GLY A 434 32.21 7.76 20.83
C GLY A 434 32.15 9.20 20.32
N THR A 435 32.90 9.50 19.25
CA THR A 435 32.69 10.74 18.48
C THR A 435 31.28 10.81 17.86
N SER A 436 30.59 9.66 17.80
CA SER A 436 29.16 9.54 17.50
C SER A 436 28.23 10.33 18.41
N PHE A 437 28.66 10.71 19.61
CA PHE A 437 27.86 11.52 20.55
C PHE A 437 28.33 12.97 20.63
N SER A 438 29.60 13.25 20.32
CA SER A 438 30.06 14.63 20.15
C SER A 438 29.57 15.26 18.84
N CYS A 439 29.36 14.46 17.79
CA CYS A 439 28.76 14.88 16.51
C CYS A 439 27.34 15.47 16.66
N PRO A 440 26.34 14.76 17.24
CA PRO A 440 24.99 15.29 17.43
C PRO A 440 24.96 16.51 18.36
N LEU A 441 25.83 16.59 19.37
CA LEU A 441 25.99 17.82 20.17
C LEU A 441 26.47 19.00 19.30
N THR A 442 27.46 18.75 18.44
CA THR A 442 28.01 19.75 17.50
C THR A 442 26.96 20.22 16.49
N ALA A 443 26.20 19.29 15.89
CA ALA A 443 25.08 19.59 15.00
C ALA A 443 23.95 20.34 15.72
N GLY A 444 23.68 20.01 16.98
CA GLY A 444 22.73 20.75 17.82
C GLY A 444 23.13 22.20 18.02
N VAL A 445 24.42 22.49 18.27
CA VAL A 445 24.92 23.87 18.35
C VAL A 445 24.79 24.59 17.00
N ALA A 446 25.07 23.93 15.88
CA ALA A 446 24.85 24.50 14.56
C ALA A 446 23.37 24.85 14.32
N ALA A 447 22.44 24.00 14.77
CA ALA A 447 21.01 24.27 14.71
C ALA A 447 20.61 25.46 15.61
N LEU A 448 21.18 25.59 16.80
CA LEU A 448 20.94 26.76 17.67
C LEU A 448 21.43 28.07 17.02
N VAL A 449 22.59 28.05 16.36
CA VAL A 449 23.12 29.21 15.62
C VAL A 449 22.16 29.60 14.49
N LEU A 450 21.71 28.63 13.68
CA LEU A 450 20.77 28.88 12.58
C LEU A 450 19.36 29.26 13.04
N SER A 451 18.91 28.74 14.18
CA SER A 451 17.62 29.12 14.78
C SER A 451 17.63 30.61 15.17
N ARG A 452 18.78 31.15 15.58
CA ARG A 452 18.94 32.58 15.85
C ARG A 452 19.08 33.41 14.58
N VAL A 453 19.92 32.96 13.64
CA VAL A 453 20.23 33.71 12.40
C VAL A 453 20.12 32.78 11.18
N PRO A 454 18.90 32.58 10.64
CA PRO A 454 18.65 31.61 9.56
C PRO A 454 19.38 31.90 8.24
N SER A 455 19.76 33.17 8.05
CA SER A 455 20.45 33.66 6.85
C SER A 455 21.94 33.28 6.78
N LEU A 456 22.53 32.75 7.86
CA LEU A 456 23.93 32.34 7.83
C LEU A 456 24.17 31.20 6.85
N THR A 457 25.26 31.30 6.11
CA THR A 457 25.80 30.21 5.30
C THR A 457 26.43 29.15 6.20
N PRO A 458 26.55 27.89 5.75
CA PRO A 458 27.20 26.85 6.55
C PRO A 458 28.63 27.21 6.99
N MET A 459 29.36 27.91 6.12
CA MET A 459 30.72 28.35 6.40
C MET A 459 30.78 29.42 7.50
N GLN A 460 29.77 30.29 7.59
CA GLN A 460 29.65 31.25 8.69
C GLN A 460 29.28 30.56 10.01
N VAL A 461 28.39 29.57 9.98
CA VAL A 461 28.07 28.76 11.16
C VAL A 461 29.33 28.06 11.69
N ARG A 462 30.10 27.42 10.79
CA ARG A 462 31.38 26.79 11.13
C ARG A 462 32.39 27.79 11.69
N GLU A 463 32.48 28.98 11.10
CA GLU A 463 33.37 30.04 11.59
C GLU A 463 32.97 30.48 13.01
N ALA A 464 31.69 30.70 13.29
CA ALA A 464 31.23 31.05 14.63
C ALA A 464 31.66 30.00 15.65
N MET A 465 31.41 28.72 15.35
CA MET A 465 31.75 27.60 16.23
C MET A 465 33.26 27.49 16.47
N ARG A 466 34.09 27.67 15.44
CA ARG A 466 35.56 27.60 15.54
C ARG A 466 36.17 28.82 16.22
N ALA A 467 35.64 30.01 15.94
CA ALA A 467 36.17 31.26 16.48
C ALA A 467 35.87 31.43 17.97
N THR A 468 34.84 30.75 18.47
CA THR A 468 34.42 30.82 19.88
C THR A 468 34.82 29.61 20.72
N ALA A 469 35.37 28.56 20.11
CA ALA A 469 35.87 27.41 20.82
C ALA A 469 37.10 27.74 21.69
N ASP A 470 37.32 26.96 22.75
CA ASP A 470 38.28 27.27 23.83
C ASP A 470 39.78 27.30 23.41
N ARG A 471 40.10 26.86 22.19
CA ARG A 471 41.45 26.85 21.59
C ARG A 471 41.53 27.62 20.27
N ALA A 472 40.57 28.51 19.97
CA ALA A 472 40.52 29.25 18.70
C ALA A 472 41.82 29.99 18.35
N GLY A 473 42.58 30.45 19.35
CA GLY A 473 43.87 31.14 19.17
C GLY A 473 45.08 30.21 18.92
N ALA A 474 44.94 28.90 19.13
CA ALA A 474 46.01 27.91 18.97
C ALA A 474 45.44 26.52 18.59
N PRO A 475 44.79 26.41 17.41
CA PRO A 475 44.19 25.15 16.98
C PRO A 475 45.24 24.08 16.69
N ASN A 476 44.86 22.80 16.84
CA ASN A 476 45.73 21.65 16.60
C ASN A 476 44.94 20.44 16.09
N ASN A 477 45.64 19.36 15.74
CA ASN A 477 45.04 18.17 15.13
C ASN A 477 44.37 17.20 16.13
N ASP A 478 44.34 17.51 17.42
CA ASP A 478 43.65 16.71 18.43
C ASP A 478 42.30 17.33 18.82
N PHE A 479 42.29 18.64 19.05
CA PHE A 479 41.12 19.38 19.51
C PHE A 479 40.48 20.25 18.43
N GLY A 480 41.11 20.37 17.25
CA GLY A 480 40.71 21.38 16.29
C GLY A 480 40.86 22.77 16.87
N TRP A 481 39.77 23.55 16.82
CA TRP A 481 39.65 24.86 17.44
C TRP A 481 39.23 24.79 18.90
N GLY A 482 38.97 23.61 19.46
CA GLY A 482 38.68 23.41 20.88
C GLY A 482 37.29 22.88 21.18
N ILE A 483 36.94 22.89 22.46
CA ILE A 483 35.60 22.55 22.95
C ILE A 483 34.65 23.70 22.59
N LEU A 484 33.48 23.36 22.07
CA LEU A 484 32.44 24.31 21.70
C LEU A 484 31.95 25.16 22.88
N ASP A 485 31.60 26.42 22.60
CA ASP A 485 30.76 27.26 23.48
C ASP A 485 29.55 27.69 22.66
N ALA A 486 28.42 27.02 22.87
CA ALA A 486 27.18 27.22 22.12
C ALA A 486 26.67 28.65 22.26
N TYR A 487 26.65 29.18 23.48
CA TYR A 487 26.24 30.55 23.74
C TYR A 487 27.16 31.55 23.03
N ALA A 488 28.47 31.32 23.03
CA ALA A 488 29.35 32.18 22.28
C ALA A 488 29.13 32.11 20.77
N ALA A 489 28.95 30.91 20.22
CA ALA A 489 28.73 30.71 18.79
C ALA A 489 27.41 31.35 18.31
N VAL A 490 26.31 31.16 19.06
CA VAL A 490 24.98 31.73 18.75
C VAL A 490 25.01 33.26 18.67
N TYR A 491 25.85 33.90 19.49
CA TYR A 491 25.98 35.36 19.56
C TYR A 491 27.24 35.89 18.87
N TYR A 492 27.92 35.08 18.05
CA TYR A 492 29.19 35.46 17.43
C TYR A 492 29.07 36.62 16.42
N PHE A 493 27.99 36.67 15.64
CA PHE A 493 27.81 37.66 14.57
C PHE A 493 27.15 39.00 15.00
N GLY A 494 27.20 39.35 16.29
CA GLY A 494 26.78 40.68 16.80
C GLY A 494 25.33 40.77 17.28
N PRO A 495 24.78 41.99 17.48
CA PRO A 495 23.40 42.20 17.91
C PRO A 495 22.43 41.58 16.91
N ALA A 496 21.37 40.96 17.41
CA ALA A 496 20.31 40.46 16.57
C ALA A 496 19.06 41.33 16.73
N LEU A 497 18.58 41.82 15.59
CA LEU A 497 17.48 42.78 15.48
C LEU A 497 16.23 42.06 14.97
N GLY A 498 15.09 42.29 15.62
CA GLY A 498 13.75 41.95 15.16
C GLY A 498 12.90 43.21 15.01
N HIS A 499 12.07 43.27 13.97
CA HIS A 499 11.20 44.41 13.67
C HIS A 499 10.03 43.95 12.80
N GLU A 500 8.83 44.45 13.07
CA GLU A 500 7.67 44.34 12.18
C GLU A 500 7.63 45.56 11.27
N SER A 501 7.63 45.36 9.95
CA SER A 501 7.69 46.45 8.98
C SER A 501 6.50 47.38 9.11
N LEU A 502 6.73 48.69 8.95
CA LEU A 502 5.66 49.67 8.85
C LEU A 502 4.89 49.46 7.56
N GLY A 503 3.56 49.43 7.67
CA GLY A 503 2.67 49.50 6.52
C GLY A 503 2.56 50.92 5.98
N ASP A 504 1.98 51.04 4.79
CA ASP A 504 1.58 52.34 4.24
C ASP A 504 0.67 53.08 5.22
N THR A 505 0.60 54.41 5.14
CA THR A 505 -0.18 55.19 6.10
C THR A 505 -0.71 56.49 5.53
N GLU A 506 -1.94 56.83 5.89
CA GLU A 506 -2.57 58.11 5.56
C GLU A 506 -2.24 59.22 6.58
N VAL A 507 -1.48 58.88 7.63
CA VAL A 507 -1.08 59.81 8.69
C VAL A 507 0.07 60.70 8.17
N THR A 508 -0.17 62.00 8.04
CA THR A 508 0.79 62.95 7.44
C THR A 508 1.37 63.96 8.43
N ASP A 509 0.79 64.06 9.63
CA ASP A 509 1.11 65.09 10.63
C ASP A 509 1.66 64.52 11.94
N ALA A 510 1.84 63.20 12.03
CA ALA A 510 2.44 62.52 13.18
C ALA A 510 3.72 61.74 12.79
N ALA A 511 4.62 61.58 13.75
CA ALA A 511 5.84 60.80 13.56
C ALA A 511 5.51 59.30 13.54
N TYR A 512 6.22 58.54 12.71
CA TYR A 512 6.02 57.10 12.53
C TYR A 512 6.89 56.33 13.52
N GLN A 513 6.25 55.60 14.42
CA GLN A 513 6.93 54.85 15.46
C GLN A 513 7.55 53.57 14.88
N VAL A 514 8.84 53.38 15.09
CA VAL A 514 9.60 52.19 14.67
C VAL A 514 9.95 51.39 15.92
N GLY A 515 9.28 50.26 16.14
CA GLY A 515 9.52 49.36 17.27
C GLY A 515 10.46 48.22 16.88
N ALA A 516 11.49 47.95 17.66
CA ALA A 516 12.46 46.88 17.41
C ALA A 516 12.82 46.12 18.68
N THR A 517 13.04 44.82 18.54
CA THR A 517 13.65 43.98 19.59
C THR A 517 15.12 43.79 19.26
N ILE A 518 16.02 44.21 20.14
CA ILE A 518 17.46 44.13 19.91
C ILE A 518 18.10 43.41 21.09
N THR A 519 18.64 42.22 20.83
CA THR A 519 19.39 41.48 21.84
C THR A 519 20.86 41.37 21.44
N SER A 520 21.74 41.45 22.44
CA SER A 520 23.18 41.33 22.23
C SER A 520 23.85 40.75 23.48
N ARG A 521 24.81 39.85 23.29
CA ARG A 521 25.63 39.28 24.39
C ARG A 521 26.57 40.31 25.01
N THR A 522 27.03 41.24 24.18
CA THR A 522 27.91 42.34 24.56
C THR A 522 27.04 43.61 24.66
N PRO A 523 27.21 44.47 25.69
CA PRO A 523 26.41 45.67 25.82
C PRO A 523 26.34 46.45 24.51
N LEU A 524 25.15 46.93 24.15
CA LEU A 524 24.98 47.74 22.95
C LEU A 524 25.72 49.07 23.10
N ARG A 525 26.34 49.53 22.01
CA ARG A 525 26.67 50.95 21.83
C ARG A 525 25.39 51.66 21.48
N TYR A 526 24.71 52.21 22.47
CA TYR A 526 23.44 52.91 22.28
C TYR A 526 23.52 54.02 21.22
N GLU A 527 24.70 54.61 21.02
CA GLU A 527 24.97 55.59 19.97
C GLU A 527 24.97 55.01 18.53
N GLU A 528 25.08 53.69 18.37
CA GLU A 528 25.05 52.97 17.09
C GLU A 528 23.75 52.15 16.92
N VAL A 529 22.78 52.31 17.84
CA VAL A 529 21.42 51.75 17.73
C VAL A 529 20.51 52.79 17.05
N LEU A 530 20.29 52.62 15.76
CA LEU A 530 19.75 53.63 14.87
C LEU A 530 18.65 53.07 13.97
N VAL A 531 17.67 53.92 13.66
CA VAL A 531 16.87 53.81 12.43
C VAL A 531 17.47 54.76 11.41
N HIS A 532 17.78 54.22 10.23
CA HIS A 532 18.20 54.98 9.07
C HIS A 532 17.01 55.09 8.13
N TRP A 533 16.68 56.28 7.67
CA TRP A 533 15.52 56.48 6.80
C TRP A 533 15.80 57.55 5.73
N ARG A 534 15.08 57.49 4.61
CA ARG A 534 15.12 58.53 3.58
C ARG A 534 13.75 58.70 2.94
N ALA A 535 13.48 59.90 2.46
CA ALA A 535 12.29 60.21 1.68
C ALA A 535 12.64 60.30 0.20
N ASP A 536 11.82 59.69 -0.66
CA ASP A 536 11.85 59.77 -2.13
C ASP A 536 13.25 59.51 -2.74
N GLY A 537 13.98 58.52 -2.20
CA GLY A 537 15.32 58.17 -2.66
C GLY A 537 16.41 59.21 -2.36
N GLY A 538 16.14 60.16 -1.47
CA GLY A 538 17.09 61.18 -1.01
C GLY A 538 18.24 60.63 -0.16
N ALA A 539 18.95 61.52 0.53
CA ALA A 539 20.02 61.11 1.44
C ALA A 539 19.47 60.39 2.68
N TRP A 540 20.18 59.35 3.13
CA TRP A 540 19.90 58.67 4.40
C TRP A 540 20.06 59.64 5.57
N GLN A 541 19.00 59.71 6.39
CA GLN A 541 18.94 60.35 7.69
C GLN A 541 19.03 59.27 8.77
N GLN A 542 19.41 59.65 9.98
CA GLN A 542 19.54 58.72 11.11
C GLN A 542 18.88 59.31 12.34
N ASP A 543 18.12 58.48 13.04
CA ASP A 543 17.51 58.78 14.33
C ASP A 543 17.78 57.61 15.30
N TRP A 544 17.82 57.90 16.61
CA TRP A 544 18.06 56.87 17.62
C TRP A 544 16.84 55.99 17.84
N LEU A 545 17.07 54.68 18.03
CA LEU A 545 16.10 53.82 18.69
C LEU A 545 16.43 53.83 20.19
N ILE A 546 15.49 54.30 21.01
CA ILE A 546 15.65 54.47 22.45
C ILE A 546 15.13 53.21 23.15
N ASN A 547 15.90 52.64 24.07
CA ASN A 547 15.45 51.52 24.88
C ASN A 547 14.27 51.95 25.76
N GLU A 548 13.11 51.32 25.58
CA GLU A 548 11.92 51.55 26.40
C GLU A 548 11.95 50.67 27.65
N PHE A 549 12.09 49.35 27.45
CA PHE A 549 12.27 48.36 28.51
C PHE A 549 12.83 47.04 27.95
N GLY A 550 13.79 46.46 28.67
CA GLY A 550 14.41 45.18 28.30
C GLY A 550 15.11 45.27 26.94
N ASP A 551 14.73 44.38 26.03
CA ASP A 551 15.26 44.32 24.67
C ASP A 551 14.43 45.14 23.67
N THR A 552 13.44 45.92 24.13
CA THR A 552 12.54 46.71 23.28
C THR A 552 13.06 48.13 23.08
N PHE A 553 13.20 48.53 21.82
CA PHE A 553 13.68 49.83 21.39
C PHE A 553 12.65 50.52 20.50
N ILE A 554 12.48 51.83 20.69
CA ILE A 554 11.54 52.65 19.92
C ILE A 554 12.27 53.86 19.34
N GLY A 555 12.13 54.07 18.05
CA GLY A 555 12.54 55.29 17.35
C GLY A 555 11.37 55.90 16.58
N TYR A 556 11.60 57.06 15.99
CA TYR A 556 10.57 57.79 15.26
C TYR A 556 11.12 58.35 13.96
N ILE A 557 10.48 58.00 12.84
CA ILE A 557 10.68 58.68 11.57
C ILE A 557 9.80 59.94 11.56
N GLN A 558 10.36 61.09 11.18
CA GLN A 558 9.63 62.36 11.21
C GLN A 558 8.44 62.37 10.21
N PRO A 559 7.36 63.12 10.49
CA PRO A 559 6.19 63.19 9.61
C PRO A 559 6.58 63.54 8.17
N GLN A 560 5.97 62.88 7.19
CA GLN A 560 6.19 63.14 5.77
C GLN A 560 4.93 63.70 5.09
N PRO A 561 5.07 64.51 4.03
CA PRO A 561 3.93 64.92 3.21
C PRO A 561 3.23 63.72 2.54
N ALA A 562 1.94 63.86 2.27
CA ALA A 562 1.23 62.91 1.41
C ALA A 562 1.89 62.81 0.03
N GLY A 563 2.10 61.58 -0.45
CA GLY A 563 2.76 61.21 -1.69
C GLY A 563 4.20 60.70 -1.54
N THR A 564 4.81 60.82 -0.37
CA THR A 564 6.22 60.44 -0.12
C THR A 564 6.40 58.92 0.03
N MET A 565 7.44 58.38 -0.60
CA MET A 565 7.96 57.03 -0.31
C MET A 565 9.06 57.12 0.74
N VAL A 566 8.91 56.40 1.84
CA VAL A 566 9.88 56.34 2.92
C VAL A 566 10.58 55.00 2.90
N ASP A 567 11.89 55.00 2.65
CA ASP A 567 12.73 53.81 2.80
C ASP A 567 13.42 53.88 4.16
N TYR A 568 13.53 52.76 4.87
CA TYR A 568 14.23 52.71 6.14
C TYR A 568 14.87 51.34 6.45
N TYR A 569 15.88 51.33 7.30
CA TYR A 569 16.50 50.13 7.85
C TYR A 569 17.01 50.40 9.26
N LEU A 570 17.27 49.35 10.03
CA LEU A 570 17.78 49.46 11.40
C LEU A 570 19.26 49.07 11.45
N SER A 571 20.02 49.66 12.35
CA SER A 571 21.36 49.19 12.70
C SER A 571 21.54 49.15 14.21
N ALA A 572 22.34 48.20 14.68
CA ALA A 572 22.82 48.17 16.06
C ALA A 572 24.26 47.67 16.08
N ALA A 573 25.09 48.21 16.97
CA ALA A 573 26.42 47.66 17.24
C ALA A 573 26.63 47.46 18.73
N ASP A 574 27.52 46.52 19.06
CA ASP A 574 27.91 46.25 20.44
C ASP A 574 29.19 47.01 20.84
N ILE A 575 29.53 47.03 22.14
CA ILE A 575 30.78 47.66 22.62
C ILE A 575 32.04 46.99 22.07
N GLY A 576 31.94 45.75 21.57
CA GLY A 576 32.97 45.03 20.83
C GLY A 576 33.23 45.58 19.42
N GLY A 577 32.34 46.44 18.91
CA GLY A 577 32.44 47.06 17.59
C GLY A 577 31.88 46.19 16.46
N ILE A 578 31.09 45.16 16.78
CA ILE A 578 30.40 44.31 15.81
C ILE A 578 28.99 44.87 15.62
N GLY A 579 28.66 45.22 14.38
CA GLY A 579 27.37 45.78 14.01
C GLY A 579 26.54 44.84 13.14
N ALA A 580 25.21 44.95 13.25
CA ALA A 580 24.24 44.28 12.42
C ALA A 580 23.24 45.30 11.86
N THR A 581 22.65 44.96 10.71
CA THR A 581 21.57 45.75 10.09
C THR A 581 20.35 44.88 9.83
N LEU A 582 19.18 45.51 9.79
CA LEU A 582 17.93 44.87 9.42
C LEU A 582 17.19 45.76 8.40
N PRO A 583 17.04 45.31 7.14
CA PRO A 583 17.49 44.03 6.57
C PRO A 583 19.01 43.87 6.49
N LEU A 584 19.53 42.63 6.41
CA LEU A 584 20.97 42.27 6.53
C LEU A 584 21.89 42.96 5.49
N ASP A 585 21.35 43.34 4.34
CA ASP A 585 22.09 43.96 3.22
C ASP A 585 21.97 45.51 3.20
N ALA A 586 21.48 46.14 4.25
CA ALA A 586 21.33 47.59 4.29
C ALA A 586 22.68 48.33 4.18
N PRO A 587 22.76 49.44 3.42
CA PRO A 587 21.66 50.19 2.79
C PRO A 587 21.24 49.67 1.39
N GLY A 588 21.77 48.53 0.94
CA GLY A 588 21.39 47.88 -0.33
C GLY A 588 20.01 47.22 -0.30
N ALA A 589 19.56 46.82 0.89
CA ALA A 589 18.18 46.40 1.17
C ALA A 589 17.57 47.27 2.28
N PHE A 590 16.28 47.55 2.19
CA PHE A 590 15.55 48.42 3.12
C PHE A 590 14.06 48.04 3.12
N PHE A 591 13.38 48.38 4.21
CA PHE A 591 11.92 48.42 4.27
C PHE A 591 11.42 49.69 3.58
N SER A 592 10.20 49.67 3.06
CA SER A 592 9.57 50.85 2.48
C SER A 592 8.11 50.93 2.89
N PHE A 593 7.63 52.15 3.12
CA PHE A 593 6.20 52.43 3.24
C PHE A 593 5.88 53.79 2.60
N ARG A 594 4.64 53.94 2.15
CA ARG A 594 4.13 55.13 1.51
C ARG A 594 3.32 55.97 2.49
N VAL A 595 3.55 57.27 2.48
CA VAL A 595 2.75 58.24 3.22
C VAL A 595 1.79 58.92 2.27
N GLY A 596 0.50 58.82 2.49
CA GLY A 596 -0.54 59.38 1.61
C GLY A 596 -1.73 58.44 1.44
N PRO A 597 -2.71 58.78 0.58
CA PRO A 597 -3.85 57.91 0.33
C PRO A 597 -3.36 56.53 -0.10
N ASP A 598 -3.95 55.50 0.46
CA ASP A 598 -3.68 54.14 0.05
C ASP A 598 -4.07 53.98 -1.42
N LEU A 599 -3.13 53.54 -2.25
CA LEU A 599 -3.34 53.27 -3.66
C LEU A 599 -3.14 51.79 -3.98
N THR A 600 -2.80 50.99 -2.97
CA THR A 600 -2.52 49.57 -3.12
C THR A 600 -3.84 48.84 -3.00
N PRO A 601 -4.35 48.21 -4.07
CA PRO A 601 -5.61 47.49 -3.98
C PRO A 601 -5.42 46.13 -3.28
N PRO A 602 -6.45 45.60 -2.59
CA PRO A 602 -6.43 44.28 -1.99
C PRO A 602 -6.01 43.17 -2.97
N VAL A 603 -5.26 42.18 -2.49
CA VAL A 603 -4.93 40.98 -3.25
C VAL A 603 -5.92 39.86 -2.91
N VAL A 604 -6.56 39.32 -3.93
CA VAL A 604 -7.53 38.22 -3.81
C VAL A 604 -6.95 36.95 -4.41
N ALA A 605 -6.88 35.88 -3.62
CA ALA A 605 -6.56 34.55 -4.08
C ALA A 605 -7.78 33.62 -3.89
N HIS A 606 -8.37 33.21 -5.01
CA HIS A 606 -9.52 32.32 -5.05
C HIS A 606 -9.32 31.26 -6.13
N VAL A 607 -9.68 30.01 -5.83
CA VAL A 607 -9.76 28.94 -6.84
C VAL A 607 -11.20 28.90 -7.35
N PRO A 608 -11.44 29.20 -8.64
CA PRO A 608 -12.80 29.22 -9.20
C PRO A 608 -13.49 27.88 -9.02
N LEU A 609 -14.77 27.93 -8.64
CA LEU A 609 -15.60 26.73 -8.54
C LEU A 609 -15.87 26.18 -9.95
N GLY A 610 -15.58 24.90 -10.17
CA GLY A 610 -15.98 24.18 -11.38
C GLY A 610 -17.50 23.97 -11.46
N SER A 611 -17.99 23.31 -12.50
CA SER A 611 -19.41 22.90 -12.60
C SER A 611 -19.87 22.18 -11.33
N GLN A 612 -21.07 22.51 -10.86
CA GLN A 612 -21.58 22.07 -9.56
C GLN A 612 -22.78 21.15 -9.76
N PRO A 613 -22.78 19.94 -9.18
CA PRO A 613 -23.96 19.10 -9.20
C PRO A 613 -25.09 19.71 -8.39
N LEU A 614 -26.31 19.70 -8.94
CA LEU A 614 -27.50 20.22 -8.25
C LEU A 614 -27.73 19.52 -6.90
N ALA A 615 -27.39 18.22 -6.82
CA ALA A 615 -27.54 17.40 -5.61
C ALA A 615 -26.70 17.86 -4.41
N THR A 616 -25.61 18.59 -4.64
CA THR A 616 -24.67 19.05 -3.61
C THR A 616 -24.66 20.57 -3.41
N TRP A 617 -25.65 21.26 -3.99
CA TRP A 617 -25.77 22.71 -3.90
C TRP A 617 -26.29 23.16 -2.51
N PRO A 618 -25.81 24.29 -1.92
CA PRO A 618 -24.80 25.21 -2.44
C PRO A 618 -23.35 24.86 -2.03
N PRO A 619 -22.35 25.06 -2.91
CA PRO A 619 -20.95 24.95 -2.54
C PRO A 619 -20.50 26.13 -1.67
N GLN A 620 -19.38 25.96 -0.97
CA GLN A 620 -18.69 27.03 -0.24
C GLN A 620 -17.77 27.82 -1.17
N ILE A 621 -17.93 29.14 -1.20
CA ILE A 621 -16.92 30.04 -1.78
C ILE A 621 -15.87 30.30 -0.70
N ARG A 622 -14.60 30.18 -1.05
CA ARG A 622 -13.45 30.45 -0.19
C ARG A 622 -12.45 31.35 -0.91
N ALA A 623 -12.03 32.43 -0.26
CA ALA A 623 -10.99 33.32 -0.77
C ALA A 623 -10.01 33.68 0.35
N THR A 624 -8.72 33.72 0.02
CA THR A 624 -7.70 34.35 0.86
C THR A 624 -7.53 35.78 0.37
N VAL A 625 -7.69 36.75 1.25
CA VAL A 625 -7.65 38.18 0.91
C VAL A 625 -6.68 38.88 1.83
N THR A 626 -5.72 39.60 1.25
CA THR A 626 -4.71 40.38 1.98
C THR A 626 -4.65 41.81 1.47
N ASP A 627 -4.26 42.74 2.34
CA ASP A 627 -4.16 44.16 2.03
C ASP A 627 -3.14 44.82 2.99
N ASN A 628 -2.51 45.91 2.56
CA ASN A 628 -1.49 46.66 3.32
C ASN A 628 -2.07 47.51 4.47
N LEU A 629 -3.34 47.94 4.39
CA LEU A 629 -4.06 48.64 5.46
C LEU A 629 -5.20 47.81 6.08
N GLY A 630 -5.46 46.64 5.51
CA GLY A 630 -6.45 45.68 5.99
C GLY A 630 -7.70 45.67 5.13
N VAL A 631 -8.53 44.64 5.30
CA VAL A 631 -9.70 44.40 4.46
C VAL A 631 -10.97 44.87 5.16
N ALA A 632 -11.76 45.74 4.53
CA ALA A 632 -13.03 46.21 5.08
C ALA A 632 -14.20 45.29 4.73
N SER A 633 -14.32 44.83 3.48
CA SER A 633 -15.38 43.92 3.07
C SER A 633 -14.97 42.99 1.93
N VAL A 634 -15.62 41.82 1.88
CA VAL A 634 -15.50 40.82 0.82
C VAL A 634 -16.92 40.37 0.46
N ASP A 635 -17.43 40.88 -0.66
CA ASP A 635 -18.81 40.71 -1.12
C ASP A 635 -18.86 39.96 -2.45
N VAL A 636 -19.81 39.05 -2.62
CA VAL A 636 -19.98 38.27 -3.85
C VAL A 636 -21.22 38.76 -4.59
N ALA A 637 -21.00 39.32 -5.78
CA ALA A 637 -22.06 39.61 -6.73
C ALA A 637 -22.25 38.41 -7.65
N TYR A 638 -23.49 37.99 -7.89
CA TYR A 638 -23.74 36.83 -8.75
C TYR A 638 -25.04 36.91 -9.55
N SER A 639 -25.14 36.08 -10.58
CA SER A 639 -26.29 35.95 -11.46
C SER A 639 -26.55 34.48 -11.79
N ILE A 640 -27.82 34.16 -12.05
CA ILE A 640 -28.24 32.84 -12.52
C ILE A 640 -28.85 33.03 -13.91
N ASN A 641 -28.33 32.33 -14.91
CA ASN A 641 -28.71 32.47 -16.31
C ASN A 641 -28.67 33.92 -16.83
N GLY A 642 -27.69 34.68 -16.35
CA GLY A 642 -27.53 36.10 -16.67
C GLY A 642 -28.52 37.04 -15.97
N VAL A 643 -29.37 36.54 -15.06
CA VAL A 643 -30.25 37.36 -14.21
C VAL A 643 -29.54 37.65 -12.88
N PRO A 644 -29.19 38.91 -12.56
CA PRO A 644 -28.53 39.28 -11.30
C PRO A 644 -29.36 38.92 -10.07
N ARG A 645 -28.67 38.59 -8.98
CA ARG A 645 -29.24 38.31 -7.65
C ARG A 645 -28.68 39.30 -6.61
N ASP A 646 -29.22 39.28 -5.39
CA ASP A 646 -28.71 40.11 -4.29
C ASP A 646 -27.33 39.61 -3.85
N ASP A 647 -26.38 40.54 -3.74
CA ASP A 647 -25.02 40.26 -3.30
C ASP A 647 -24.98 39.73 -1.85
N PHE A 648 -23.95 38.96 -1.50
CA PHE A 648 -23.77 38.44 -0.14
C PHE A 648 -22.31 38.51 0.32
N ALA A 649 -22.10 38.72 1.62
CA ALA A 649 -20.78 38.83 2.21
C ALA A 649 -20.15 37.46 2.51
N LEU A 650 -18.86 37.31 2.27
CA LEU A 650 -18.06 36.25 2.87
C LEU A 650 -17.74 36.59 4.33
N LEU A 651 -17.55 35.57 5.17
CA LEU A 651 -17.21 35.76 6.59
C LEU A 651 -15.77 35.35 6.87
N ALA A 652 -15.03 36.18 7.60
CA ALA A 652 -13.68 35.87 8.05
C ALA A 652 -13.66 34.61 8.95
N GLN A 653 -12.74 33.69 8.65
CA GLN A 653 -12.49 32.43 9.37
C GLN A 653 -11.09 32.41 10.03
N GLY A 654 -10.34 33.50 9.91
CA GLY A 654 -8.94 33.64 10.37
C GLY A 654 -8.42 35.04 10.01
N ALA A 655 -7.09 35.21 9.96
CA ALA A 655 -6.48 36.49 9.58
C ALA A 655 -6.82 36.89 8.13
N ASP A 656 -6.65 35.97 7.18
CA ASP A 656 -6.78 36.29 5.75
C ASP A 656 -7.84 35.44 5.01
N LEU A 657 -8.44 34.43 5.66
CA LEU A 657 -9.36 33.48 5.02
C LEU A 657 -10.83 33.90 5.18
N TRP A 658 -11.57 33.97 4.08
CA TRP A 658 -12.98 34.35 4.02
C TRP A 658 -13.82 33.27 3.34
N SER A 659 -15.01 32.96 3.87
CA SER A 659 -15.90 31.97 3.25
C SER A 659 -17.39 32.13 3.55
N ALA A 660 -18.24 31.72 2.61
CA ALA A 660 -19.68 31.55 2.76
C ALA A 660 -20.26 30.65 1.64
N PRO A 661 -21.39 29.94 1.86
CA PRO A 661 -22.12 29.28 0.79
C PRO A 661 -22.91 30.28 -0.07
N PHE A 662 -23.26 29.89 -1.31
CA PHE A 662 -24.25 30.65 -2.08
C PHE A 662 -25.61 30.70 -1.36
N PRO A 663 -26.28 31.86 -1.27
CA PRO A 663 -27.54 32.03 -0.57
C PRO A 663 -28.75 31.61 -1.43
N VAL A 664 -28.60 30.56 -2.25
CA VAL A 664 -29.65 30.05 -3.15
C VAL A 664 -29.99 28.62 -2.74
N PRO A 665 -31.25 28.31 -2.40
CA PRO A 665 -31.68 26.93 -2.18
C PRO A 665 -31.63 26.11 -3.48
N ALA A 666 -31.30 24.82 -3.38
CA ALA A 666 -31.23 23.94 -4.56
C ALA A 666 -32.55 23.86 -5.36
N GLY A 667 -33.70 24.01 -4.70
CA GLY A 667 -35.01 24.01 -5.38
C GLY A 667 -35.27 25.20 -6.31
N GLU A 668 -34.40 26.21 -6.32
CA GLU A 668 -34.46 27.37 -7.22
C GLU A 668 -33.54 27.24 -8.45
N LEU A 669 -32.84 26.12 -8.60
CA LEU A 669 -31.90 25.85 -9.69
C LEU A 669 -32.31 24.61 -10.50
N ALA A 670 -31.94 24.59 -11.77
CA ALA A 670 -32.11 23.46 -12.67
C ALA A 670 -30.78 23.02 -13.29
N VAL A 671 -30.67 21.75 -13.66
CA VAL A 671 -29.53 21.25 -14.45
C VAL A 671 -29.47 22.02 -15.78
N GLY A 672 -28.29 22.53 -16.10
CA GLY A 672 -28.01 23.42 -17.21
C GLY A 672 -27.99 24.91 -16.84
N ASP A 673 -28.44 25.29 -15.63
CA ASP A 673 -28.35 26.68 -15.18
C ASP A 673 -26.89 27.14 -15.08
N VAL A 674 -26.62 28.36 -15.52
CA VAL A 674 -25.28 28.95 -15.45
C VAL A 674 -25.25 29.97 -14.33
N VAL A 675 -24.43 29.72 -13.31
CA VAL A 675 -24.17 30.68 -12.23
C VAL A 675 -22.89 31.42 -12.55
N SER A 676 -22.96 32.74 -12.64
CA SER A 676 -21.79 33.60 -12.79
C SER A 676 -21.63 34.45 -11.55
N TYR A 677 -20.43 34.53 -10.98
CA TYR A 677 -20.17 35.26 -9.75
C TYR A 677 -18.84 36.01 -9.79
N THR A 678 -18.75 37.13 -9.09
CA THR A 678 -17.57 37.98 -8.94
C THR A 678 -17.37 38.29 -7.46
N ILE A 679 -16.16 38.11 -6.96
CA ILE A 679 -15.78 38.47 -5.59
C ILE A 679 -15.27 39.90 -5.62
N ASN A 680 -15.99 40.83 -5.00
CA ASN A 680 -15.63 42.23 -4.84
C ASN A 680 -15.04 42.45 -3.45
N VAL A 681 -13.90 43.12 -3.37
CA VAL A 681 -13.17 43.37 -2.13
C VAL A 681 -12.90 44.86 -2.00
N SER A 682 -13.11 45.37 -0.78
CA SER A 682 -12.76 46.72 -0.36
C SER A 682 -11.69 46.66 0.74
N ASP A 683 -10.62 47.43 0.61
CA ASP A 683 -9.70 47.67 1.72
C ASP A 683 -10.32 48.58 2.80
N ALA A 684 -9.55 48.80 3.86
CA ALA A 684 -9.87 49.63 5.01
C ALA A 684 -9.34 51.08 4.91
N ALA A 685 -8.90 51.54 3.74
CA ALA A 685 -8.42 52.90 3.55
C ALA A 685 -9.53 53.96 3.71
N LEU A 686 -9.17 55.23 4.02
CA LEU A 686 -10.15 56.32 4.12
C LEU A 686 -10.93 56.56 2.81
N VAL A 687 -10.29 56.33 1.67
CA VAL A 687 -10.92 56.20 0.35
C VAL A 687 -10.65 54.78 -0.14
N PRO A 688 -11.62 53.84 -0.04
CA PRO A 688 -11.30 52.44 -0.24
C PRO A 688 -10.89 52.10 -1.66
N ASN A 689 -9.82 51.30 -1.83
CA ASN A 689 -9.53 50.67 -3.11
C ASN A 689 -10.39 49.42 -3.27
N LEU A 690 -10.84 49.20 -4.50
CA LEU A 690 -11.74 48.11 -4.86
C LEU A 690 -11.05 47.14 -5.82
N VAL A 691 -11.13 45.86 -5.53
CA VAL A 691 -10.71 44.78 -6.44
C VAL A 691 -11.87 43.83 -6.69
N ALA A 692 -11.96 43.35 -7.92
CA ALA A 692 -12.93 42.33 -8.32
C ALA A 692 -12.18 41.13 -8.90
N ASP A 693 -12.47 39.94 -8.40
CA ASP A 693 -12.02 38.66 -8.94
C ASP A 693 -13.21 37.93 -9.59
N GLY A 694 -13.20 37.84 -10.92
CA GLY A 694 -14.28 37.29 -11.73
C GLY A 694 -14.67 38.19 -12.93
N PRO A 695 -15.78 37.89 -13.63
CA PRO A 695 -16.75 36.85 -13.31
C PRO A 695 -16.21 35.44 -13.54
N HIS A 696 -16.36 34.60 -12.52
CA HIS A 696 -16.24 33.16 -12.62
C HIS A 696 -17.57 32.58 -13.09
N VAL A 697 -17.54 31.44 -13.75
CA VAL A 697 -18.73 30.79 -14.29
C VAL A 697 -18.70 29.31 -13.94
N LEU A 698 -19.79 28.85 -13.35
CA LEU A 698 -20.07 27.43 -13.16
C LEU A 698 -21.41 27.09 -13.80
N THR A 699 -21.54 25.84 -14.24
CA THR A 699 -22.82 25.30 -14.71
C THR A 699 -23.34 24.34 -13.65
N ILE A 700 -24.62 24.43 -13.35
CA ILE A 700 -25.35 23.42 -12.59
C ILE A 700 -25.43 22.19 -13.48
N ILE A 701 -24.72 21.14 -13.11
CA ILE A 701 -24.71 19.88 -13.83
C ILE A 701 -25.56 18.86 -13.07
N ASP A 702 -25.95 17.80 -13.75
CA ASP A 702 -26.40 16.61 -13.05
C ASP A 702 -25.17 15.92 -12.46
N ALA A 703 -25.29 15.34 -11.26
CA ALA A 703 -24.25 14.41 -10.81
C ALA A 703 -24.34 13.16 -11.68
N LEU A 704 -23.22 12.65 -12.21
CA LEU A 704 -23.24 11.30 -12.80
C LEU A 704 -23.59 10.25 -11.72
N GLY A 705 -23.21 10.54 -10.47
CA GLY A 705 -23.78 9.96 -9.27
C GLY A 705 -23.01 10.34 -8.00
N VAL A 706 -23.43 9.78 -6.86
CA VAL A 706 -22.77 9.97 -5.56
C VAL A 706 -22.08 8.69 -5.11
N ALA A 707 -20.75 8.75 -4.96
CA ALA A 707 -19.89 7.65 -4.57
C ALA A 707 -19.43 7.78 -3.11
N LEU A 708 -19.54 6.70 -2.33
CA LEU A 708 -18.87 6.55 -1.05
C LEU A 708 -17.60 5.72 -1.23
N VAL A 709 -16.42 6.33 -1.07
CA VAL A 709 -15.13 5.63 -1.11
C VAL A 709 -14.77 5.20 0.31
N ILE A 710 -14.76 3.90 0.55
CA ILE A 710 -14.45 3.26 1.82
C ILE A 710 -12.97 2.90 1.80
N ASP A 711 -12.20 3.59 2.62
CA ASP A 711 -10.76 3.41 2.76
C ASP A 711 -10.46 2.31 3.77
N ASP A 712 -10.08 1.13 3.28
CA ASP A 712 -9.58 0.02 4.09
C ASP A 712 -8.09 -0.24 3.80
N THR A 713 -7.33 0.80 3.44
CA THR A 713 -5.89 0.67 3.14
C THR A 713 -4.99 0.62 4.38
N GLY A 714 -5.56 0.89 5.57
CA GLY A 714 -4.84 0.92 6.84
C GLY A 714 -4.43 -0.46 7.36
N ALA A 715 -3.16 -0.60 7.77
CA ALA A 715 -2.68 -1.82 8.44
C ALA A 715 -3.39 -2.05 9.79
N LYS A 716 -3.82 -3.30 10.03
CA LYS A 716 -4.40 -3.89 11.25
C LYS A 716 -4.54 -2.93 12.45
N SER A 717 -5.78 -2.49 12.73
CA SER A 717 -6.15 -1.94 14.04
C SER A 717 -6.06 -3.02 15.13
N GLY A 718 -5.02 -2.94 15.96
CA GLY A 718 -4.98 -3.46 17.34
C GLY A 718 -5.45 -4.91 17.58
N GLY A 719 -4.55 -5.89 17.40
CA GLY A 719 -4.74 -7.25 17.92
C GLY A 719 -3.65 -8.21 17.46
N ALA A 720 -2.88 -8.75 18.41
CA ALA A 720 -1.90 -9.83 18.32
C ALA A 720 -1.37 -10.22 16.93
N VAL A 721 -0.07 -9.97 16.72
CA VAL A 721 0.74 -10.57 15.66
C VAL A 721 0.66 -12.10 15.77
N ILE A 722 -0.15 -12.71 14.91
CA ILE A 722 0.24 -13.97 14.28
C ILE A 722 0.85 -13.57 12.94
N ALA A 723 2.10 -14.00 12.74
CA ALA A 723 2.84 -13.85 11.51
C ALA A 723 2.14 -14.63 10.39
N ASP A 724 1.42 -13.94 9.52
CA ASP A 724 1.08 -14.47 8.20
C ASP A 724 2.22 -14.10 7.25
N VAL A 725 3.32 -14.86 7.33
CA VAL A 725 4.25 -14.93 6.21
C VAL A 725 3.50 -15.60 5.08
N LYS A 726 3.07 -14.82 4.08
CA LYS A 726 2.57 -15.38 2.82
C LYS A 726 3.76 -15.85 2.01
N TYR A 727 3.59 -17.01 1.40
CA TYR A 727 4.64 -17.66 0.64
C TYR A 727 4.26 -17.68 -0.84
N ASP A 728 5.21 -17.41 -1.73
CA ASP A 728 5.03 -17.61 -3.17
C ASP A 728 4.85 -19.12 -3.49
N LEU A 729 4.62 -19.45 -4.76
CA LEU A 729 4.50 -20.83 -5.25
C LEU A 729 5.73 -21.70 -4.93
N ASP A 730 6.88 -21.09 -4.65
CA ASP A 730 8.16 -21.73 -4.28
C ASP A 730 8.36 -21.83 -2.76
N LYS A 731 7.34 -21.48 -1.97
CA LYS A 731 7.38 -21.43 -0.50
C LYS A 731 8.41 -20.44 0.08
N ARG A 732 8.70 -19.34 -0.61
CA ARG A 732 9.57 -18.27 -0.11
C ARG A 732 8.74 -17.17 0.54
N PRO A 733 9.18 -16.61 1.69
CA PRO A 733 8.53 -15.46 2.30
C PRO A 733 8.46 -14.31 1.29
N VAL A 734 7.27 -13.79 1.01
CA VAL A 734 7.07 -12.61 0.16
C VAL A 734 6.70 -11.43 1.06
N ALA A 735 7.21 -10.24 0.74
CA ALA A 735 6.91 -9.01 1.46
C ALA A 735 5.62 -8.35 0.93
N PRO A 736 4.84 -7.65 1.78
CA PRO A 736 3.66 -6.92 1.34
C PRO A 736 4.04 -5.81 0.36
N SER A 737 3.18 -5.55 -0.63
CA SER A 737 3.38 -4.42 -1.55
C SER A 737 3.37 -3.09 -0.80
N ALA A 738 4.33 -2.20 -1.11
CA ALA A 738 4.39 -0.85 -0.56
C ALA A 738 3.80 0.16 -1.56
N GLY A 739 2.82 0.96 -1.10
CA GLY A 739 2.48 2.26 -1.71
C GLY A 739 1.80 2.26 -3.09
N LYS A 740 0.62 1.64 -3.25
CA LYS A 740 -0.15 1.68 -4.50
C LYS A 740 -1.62 2.11 -4.31
N ALA A 741 -2.08 2.97 -5.24
CA ALA A 741 -3.35 3.72 -5.31
C ALA A 741 -3.93 4.20 -3.96
N ALA A 742 -3.81 5.50 -3.66
CA ALA A 742 -4.44 6.05 -2.47
C ALA A 742 -5.97 6.14 -2.68
N PRO A 743 -6.78 5.94 -1.63
CA PRO A 743 -8.22 6.27 -1.62
C PRO A 743 -8.51 7.70 -2.09
N ALA A 744 -7.55 8.61 -1.87
CA ALA A 744 -7.55 9.97 -2.38
C ALA A 744 -7.50 10.05 -3.91
N ASP A 745 -6.80 9.12 -4.58
CA ASP A 745 -6.70 9.00 -6.04
C ASP A 745 -8.00 8.49 -6.65
N LEU A 746 -8.59 7.42 -6.12
CA LEU A 746 -9.90 6.91 -6.56
C LEU A 746 -11.00 7.95 -6.39
N GLY A 747 -11.03 8.61 -5.22
CA GLY A 747 -11.95 9.73 -4.98
C GLY A 747 -11.70 10.89 -5.94
N ARG A 748 -10.44 11.19 -6.29
CA ARG A 748 -10.11 12.24 -7.26
C ARG A 748 -10.56 11.87 -8.68
N TRP A 749 -10.28 10.65 -9.15
CA TRP A 749 -10.67 10.20 -10.50
C TRP A 749 -12.18 10.27 -10.71
N LEU A 750 -12.96 9.80 -9.73
CA LEU A 750 -14.41 9.89 -9.78
C LEU A 750 -14.91 11.36 -9.77
N ARG A 751 -14.30 12.25 -8.97
CA ARG A 751 -14.62 13.69 -9.01
C ARG A 751 -14.32 14.32 -10.37
N GLU A 752 -13.17 14.00 -10.96
CA GLU A 752 -12.78 14.47 -12.29
C GLU A 752 -13.69 13.93 -13.39
N ALA A 753 -14.27 12.73 -13.20
CA ALA A 753 -15.25 12.14 -14.12
C ALA A 753 -16.66 12.74 -13.97
N GLY A 754 -16.94 13.54 -12.94
CA GLY A 754 -18.25 14.17 -12.72
C GLY A 754 -19.12 13.52 -11.64
N TYR A 755 -18.54 12.65 -10.81
CA TYR A 755 -19.20 12.09 -9.62
C TYR A 755 -18.94 12.94 -8.38
N VAL A 756 -19.89 12.93 -7.44
CA VAL A 756 -19.65 13.45 -6.09
C VAL A 756 -19.05 12.32 -5.27
N THR A 757 -17.93 12.56 -4.59
CA THR A 757 -17.30 11.52 -3.76
C THR A 757 -17.17 11.95 -2.32
N ARG A 758 -17.37 11.01 -1.40
CA ARG A 758 -16.98 11.15 0.01
C ARG A 758 -16.06 10.00 0.38
N VAL A 759 -14.92 10.30 1.00
CA VAL A 759 -13.97 9.28 1.49
C VAL A 759 -14.20 9.08 2.98
N VAL A 760 -14.33 7.83 3.42
CA VAL A 760 -14.55 7.45 4.82
C VAL A 760 -13.64 6.28 5.15
N ASP A 761 -12.94 6.36 6.28
CA ASP A 761 -12.17 5.26 6.83
C ASP A 761 -13.09 4.07 7.20
N ALA A 762 -12.72 2.86 6.80
CA ALA A 762 -13.51 1.65 7.05
C ALA A 762 -13.81 1.44 8.55
N ALA A 763 -12.94 1.88 9.46
CA ALA A 763 -13.15 1.82 10.90
C ALA A 763 -14.19 2.83 11.42
N ALA A 764 -14.41 3.93 10.67
CA ALA A 764 -15.41 4.96 10.98
C ALA A 764 -16.74 4.76 10.25
N LEU A 765 -16.84 3.74 9.38
CA LEU A 765 -18.00 3.47 8.54
C LEU A 765 -19.23 3.07 9.35
N THR A 766 -20.38 3.66 9.01
CA THR A 766 -21.69 3.41 9.62
C THR A 766 -22.76 3.17 8.56
N ALA A 767 -23.92 2.63 8.96
CA ALA A 767 -25.04 2.43 8.03
C ALA A 767 -25.55 3.76 7.40
N ALA A 768 -25.51 4.87 8.17
CA ALA A 768 -25.94 6.19 7.69
C ALA A 768 -25.07 6.73 6.55
N ASP A 769 -23.84 6.21 6.41
CA ASP A 769 -22.93 6.63 5.35
C ASP A 769 -23.42 6.20 3.96
N PHE A 770 -24.13 5.06 3.89
CA PHE A 770 -24.71 4.52 2.67
C PHE A 770 -25.97 5.26 2.22
N ASP A 771 -26.75 5.83 3.16
CA ASP A 771 -27.98 6.58 2.87
C ASP A 771 -27.73 7.81 1.96
N ALA A 772 -26.50 8.32 1.95
CA ALA A 772 -26.09 9.50 1.20
C ALA A 772 -25.40 9.17 -0.13
N CYS A 773 -25.26 7.90 -0.51
CA CYS A 773 -24.57 7.49 -1.75
C CYS A 773 -25.48 6.64 -2.65
N GLN A 774 -25.14 6.59 -3.95
CA GLN A 774 -25.80 5.75 -4.95
C GLN A 774 -25.00 4.48 -5.25
N PHE A 775 -23.69 4.52 -5.03
CA PHE A 775 -22.81 3.36 -5.03
C PHE A 775 -21.64 3.58 -4.06
N ALA A 776 -21.04 2.47 -3.63
CA ALA A 776 -19.84 2.50 -2.80
C ALA A 776 -18.64 1.92 -3.56
N VAL A 777 -17.44 2.31 -3.14
CA VAL A 777 -16.16 1.75 -3.59
C VAL A 777 -15.40 1.31 -2.34
N LEU A 778 -15.26 0.01 -2.14
CA LEU A 778 -14.32 -0.54 -1.17
C LEU A 778 -12.94 -0.58 -1.83
N THR A 779 -11.97 0.14 -1.29
CA THR A 779 -10.57 0.05 -1.71
C THR A 779 -9.74 -0.48 -0.57
N SER A 780 -9.07 -1.60 -0.80
CA SER A 780 -8.13 -2.17 0.16
C SER A 780 -6.68 -1.82 -0.15
N GLY A 781 -6.37 -1.35 -1.36
CA GLY A 781 -5.01 -1.05 -1.78
C GLY A 781 -4.06 -2.22 -1.51
N ALA A 782 -3.10 -2.02 -0.61
CA ALA A 782 -2.13 -3.04 -0.18
C ALA A 782 -2.48 -3.74 1.16
N ASN A 783 -3.69 -3.52 1.71
CA ASN A 783 -4.13 -4.21 2.93
C ASN A 783 -4.23 -5.71 2.68
N THR A 784 -3.61 -6.46 3.58
CA THR A 784 -3.36 -7.90 3.47
C THR A 784 -4.46 -8.75 4.13
N ALA A 785 -5.37 -8.10 4.85
CA ALA A 785 -6.54 -8.69 5.50
C ALA A 785 -7.78 -7.77 5.38
N PRO A 786 -8.17 -7.35 4.17
CA PRO A 786 -9.09 -6.24 3.94
C PRO A 786 -10.57 -6.53 4.26
N VAL A 787 -10.87 -7.79 4.56
CA VAL A 787 -12.21 -8.18 4.98
C VAL A 787 -12.19 -8.84 6.32
N ALA A 788 -11.12 -8.71 7.13
CA ALA A 788 -11.05 -9.27 8.48
C ALA A 788 -12.02 -8.62 9.48
N SER A 789 -12.42 -7.36 9.25
CA SER A 789 -13.37 -6.63 10.11
C SER A 789 -14.80 -7.16 9.96
N ALA A 790 -15.35 -7.75 11.03
CA ALA A 790 -16.73 -8.23 11.04
C ALA A 790 -17.75 -7.11 10.82
N SER A 791 -17.50 -5.91 11.36
CA SER A 791 -18.38 -4.75 11.22
C SER A 791 -18.44 -4.26 9.76
N LEU A 792 -17.29 -4.18 9.10
CA LEU A 792 -17.20 -3.81 7.68
C LEU A 792 -17.96 -4.83 6.81
N ARG A 793 -17.67 -6.13 7.00
CA ARG A 793 -18.37 -7.20 6.28
C ARG A 793 -19.87 -7.12 6.45
N SER A 794 -20.37 -7.03 7.69
CA SER A 794 -21.81 -7.00 7.95
C SER A 794 -22.51 -5.78 7.34
N LEU A 795 -21.86 -4.61 7.28
CA LEU A 795 -22.42 -3.42 6.61
C LEU A 795 -22.49 -3.63 5.08
N LEU A 796 -21.42 -4.14 4.47
CA LEU A 796 -21.38 -4.39 3.03
C LEU A 796 -22.33 -5.52 2.61
N GLU A 797 -22.37 -6.63 3.36
CA GLU A 797 -23.32 -7.73 3.15
C GLU A 797 -24.77 -7.25 3.24
N ALA A 798 -25.09 -6.36 4.20
CA ALA A 798 -26.43 -5.79 4.32
C ALA A 798 -26.76 -4.82 3.17
N TRP A 799 -25.80 -3.99 2.76
CA TRP A 799 -25.95 -3.07 1.63
C TRP A 799 -26.18 -3.81 0.32
N THR A 800 -25.35 -4.78 -0.03
CA THR A 800 -25.50 -5.54 -1.28
C THR A 800 -26.77 -6.40 -1.28
N ALA A 801 -27.13 -7.02 -0.15
CA ALA A 801 -28.39 -7.76 -0.03
C ALA A 801 -29.63 -6.87 -0.21
N ALA A 802 -29.52 -5.56 0.02
CA ALA A 802 -30.58 -4.58 -0.21
C ALA A 802 -30.60 -4.02 -1.65
N GLY A 803 -29.80 -4.55 -2.58
CA GLY A 803 -29.67 -4.03 -3.95
C GLY A 803 -28.65 -2.91 -4.07
N GLY A 804 -27.83 -2.69 -3.04
CA GLY A 804 -26.77 -1.69 -3.03
C GLY A 804 -25.68 -1.97 -4.07
N LYS A 805 -25.18 -0.91 -4.70
CA LYS A 805 -24.17 -0.97 -5.75
C LYS A 805 -22.76 -0.82 -5.20
N LEU A 806 -21.81 -1.63 -5.66
CA LEU A 806 -20.47 -1.73 -5.08
C LEU A 806 -19.37 -1.97 -6.13
N ILE A 807 -18.30 -1.21 -6.04
CA ILE A 807 -17.00 -1.56 -6.63
C ILE A 807 -16.12 -2.09 -5.49
N VAL A 808 -15.51 -3.25 -5.69
CA VAL A 808 -14.47 -3.79 -4.80
C VAL A 808 -13.15 -3.73 -5.53
N GLU A 809 -12.17 -3.06 -4.93
CA GLU A 809 -10.84 -2.86 -5.50
C GLU A 809 -9.79 -3.35 -4.51
N GLY A 810 -8.90 -4.23 -4.99
CA GLY A 810 -7.86 -4.83 -4.16
C GLY A 810 -7.44 -6.23 -4.59
N GLY A 811 -6.13 -6.45 -4.69
CA GLY A 811 -5.55 -7.74 -5.07
C GLY A 811 -5.43 -8.77 -3.94
N GLU A 812 -6.05 -8.54 -2.77
CA GLU A 812 -6.05 -9.46 -1.61
C GLU A 812 -7.44 -9.75 -1.04
N THR A 813 -8.44 -9.03 -1.51
CA THR A 813 -9.82 -9.16 -1.04
C THR A 813 -10.38 -10.55 -1.36
N GLY A 814 -9.93 -11.14 -2.46
CA GLY A 814 -10.31 -12.49 -2.88
C GLY A 814 -9.73 -13.56 -1.97
N TYR A 815 -8.41 -13.49 -1.74
CA TYR A 815 -7.71 -14.40 -0.85
C TYR A 815 -8.27 -14.34 0.57
N ASP A 816 -8.40 -13.14 1.17
CA ASP A 816 -8.87 -12.99 2.56
C ASP A 816 -10.35 -13.40 2.73
N ALA A 817 -11.19 -13.20 1.71
CA ALA A 817 -12.58 -13.64 1.75
C ALA A 817 -12.75 -15.17 1.69
N ILE A 818 -11.81 -15.91 1.10
CA ILE A 818 -11.98 -17.33 0.77
C ILE A 818 -11.05 -18.24 1.57
N SER A 819 -9.83 -17.79 1.86
CA SER A 819 -8.81 -18.53 2.60
C SER A 819 -9.08 -18.52 4.10
N SER A 820 -8.73 -19.62 4.79
CA SER A 820 -9.05 -19.85 6.21
C SER A 820 -8.66 -18.67 7.12
N PRO A 821 -9.58 -18.12 7.94
CA PRO A 821 -10.84 -18.72 8.39
C PRO A 821 -11.98 -18.73 7.36
N GLY A 822 -11.88 -17.95 6.26
CA GLY A 822 -12.83 -17.88 5.16
C GLY A 822 -14.16 -17.23 5.55
N TYR A 823 -14.65 -16.31 4.72
CA TYR A 823 -15.90 -15.58 4.93
C TYR A 823 -16.89 -15.90 3.79
N PRO A 824 -17.50 -17.10 3.76
CA PRO A 824 -18.27 -17.58 2.62
C PRO A 824 -19.49 -16.72 2.28
N THR A 825 -20.10 -16.06 3.26
CA THR A 825 -21.20 -15.10 3.03
C THR A 825 -20.72 -13.90 2.23
N PHE A 826 -19.58 -13.33 2.59
CA PHE A 826 -18.96 -12.22 1.87
C PHE A 826 -18.45 -12.66 0.49
N ALA A 827 -17.73 -13.78 0.41
CA ALA A 827 -17.22 -14.31 -0.86
C ALA A 827 -18.33 -14.61 -1.87
N GLY A 828 -19.43 -15.22 -1.42
CA GLY A 828 -20.55 -15.59 -2.29
C GLY A 828 -21.56 -14.46 -2.54
N GLY A 829 -21.83 -13.60 -1.55
CA GLY A 829 -22.88 -12.59 -1.60
C GLY A 829 -22.42 -11.14 -1.79
N VAL A 830 -21.10 -10.89 -1.75
CA VAL A 830 -20.50 -9.59 -2.07
C VAL A 830 -19.52 -9.71 -3.22
N LEU A 831 -18.57 -10.67 -3.19
CA LEU A 831 -17.59 -10.81 -4.28
C LEU A 831 -18.11 -11.62 -5.48
N HIS A 832 -19.15 -12.43 -5.30
CA HIS A 832 -19.64 -13.40 -6.29
C HIS A 832 -18.51 -14.28 -6.86
N ALA A 833 -17.60 -14.73 -5.99
CA ALA A 833 -16.51 -15.62 -6.31
C ALA A 833 -16.72 -17.00 -5.66
N ALA A 834 -16.54 -18.07 -6.44
CA ALA A 834 -16.68 -19.45 -5.97
C ALA A 834 -15.45 -19.94 -5.19
N THR A 835 -14.25 -19.54 -5.64
CA THR A 835 -12.98 -19.86 -4.98
C THR A 835 -11.90 -18.89 -5.44
N TRP A 836 -10.86 -18.76 -4.62
CA TRP A 836 -9.60 -18.14 -4.99
C TRP A 836 -8.74 -19.16 -5.74
N ARG A 837 -8.04 -18.74 -6.80
CA ARG A 837 -7.22 -19.63 -7.65
C ARG A 837 -5.74 -19.44 -7.41
N ALA A 838 -5.27 -18.20 -7.47
CA ALA A 838 -3.86 -17.89 -7.44
C ALA A 838 -3.62 -16.41 -7.15
N ASP A 839 -2.41 -16.17 -6.64
CA ASP A 839 -1.74 -14.88 -6.61
C ASP A 839 -0.89 -14.75 -7.89
N ASN A 840 -0.51 -13.53 -8.28
CA ASN A 840 0.36 -13.26 -9.44
C ASN A 840 -0.04 -14.01 -10.72
N ALA A 841 -1.29 -13.83 -11.11
CA ALA A 841 -1.92 -14.58 -12.19
C ALA A 841 -1.62 -14.03 -13.60
N GLY A 842 -0.75 -13.03 -13.73
CA GLY A 842 -0.28 -12.48 -15.01
C GLY A 842 -1.12 -11.30 -15.52
N THR A 843 -1.09 -11.03 -16.83
CA THR A 843 -1.83 -9.89 -17.40
C THR A 843 -3.33 -10.13 -17.41
N LEU A 844 -4.12 -9.04 -17.46
CA LEU A 844 -5.56 -9.13 -17.61
C LEU A 844 -5.94 -9.08 -19.09
N GLU A 845 -6.52 -10.16 -19.61
CA GLU A 845 -6.94 -10.29 -21.00
C GLU A 845 -8.46 -10.20 -21.11
N VAL A 846 -8.97 -9.41 -22.06
CA VAL A 846 -10.41 -9.19 -22.17
C VAL A 846 -11.10 -10.45 -22.68
N LEU A 847 -12.01 -11.01 -21.87
CA LEU A 847 -12.83 -12.15 -22.27
C LEU A 847 -14.16 -11.70 -22.87
N GLN A 848 -14.69 -10.56 -22.40
CA GLN A 848 -15.94 -9.97 -22.89
C GLN A 848 -15.70 -8.56 -23.47
N PRO A 849 -15.17 -8.46 -24.71
CA PRO A 849 -14.77 -7.18 -25.31
C PRO A 849 -15.91 -6.22 -25.61
N THR A 850 -17.16 -6.66 -25.50
CA THR A 850 -18.36 -5.84 -25.69
C THR A 850 -19.05 -5.46 -24.38
N HIS A 851 -18.54 -5.91 -23.22
CA HIS A 851 -19.14 -5.60 -21.93
C HIS A 851 -19.00 -4.09 -21.63
N PRO A 852 -20.00 -3.42 -21.01
CA PRO A 852 -19.91 -2.00 -20.68
C PRO A 852 -18.68 -1.64 -19.84
N VAL A 853 -18.31 -2.47 -18.85
CA VAL A 853 -17.06 -2.30 -18.06
C VAL A 853 -15.80 -2.22 -18.94
N ALA A 854 -15.78 -2.88 -20.11
CA ALA A 854 -14.66 -2.82 -21.06
C ALA A 854 -14.77 -1.68 -22.09
N THR A 855 -15.94 -1.03 -22.22
CA THR A 855 -16.25 -0.22 -23.42
C THR A 855 -16.89 1.15 -23.18
N THR A 856 -17.53 1.38 -22.03
CA THR A 856 -18.40 2.55 -21.81
C THR A 856 -18.20 3.15 -20.42
N PRO A 857 -17.87 4.46 -20.32
CA PRO A 857 -17.76 5.44 -21.41
C PRO A 857 -16.49 5.33 -22.26
N HIS A 858 -15.50 4.53 -21.86
CA HIS A 858 -14.20 4.45 -22.52
C HIS A 858 -13.91 3.05 -23.07
N ALA A 859 -13.40 2.97 -24.29
CA ALA A 859 -12.90 1.72 -24.86
C ALA A 859 -11.55 1.36 -24.22
N LEU A 860 -11.50 0.26 -23.47
CA LEU A 860 -10.29 -0.25 -22.84
C LEU A 860 -9.48 -1.15 -23.79
N PRO A 861 -8.15 -1.26 -23.59
CA PRO A 861 -7.31 -2.21 -24.30
C PRO A 861 -7.74 -3.67 -24.10
N ALA A 862 -7.43 -4.52 -25.09
CA ALA A 862 -7.67 -5.97 -25.00
C ALA A 862 -6.80 -6.67 -23.96
N VAL A 863 -5.66 -6.07 -23.60
CA VAL A 863 -4.76 -6.55 -22.54
C VAL A 863 -4.42 -5.38 -21.63
N LEU A 864 -4.70 -5.51 -20.34
CA LEU A 864 -4.24 -4.59 -19.31
C LEU A 864 -3.00 -5.21 -18.65
N ALA A 865 -1.85 -4.57 -18.86
CA ALA A 865 -0.60 -5.01 -18.27
C ALA A 865 -0.59 -4.66 -16.78
N LEU A 866 -0.20 -5.63 -15.95
CA LEU A 866 -0.12 -5.51 -14.50
C LEU A 866 1.34 -5.73 -14.08
N ALA A 867 1.87 -4.81 -13.26
CA ALA A 867 3.17 -4.93 -12.62
C ALA A 867 2.98 -5.54 -11.24
N TYR A 868 3.31 -6.82 -11.13
CA TYR A 868 3.25 -7.55 -9.86
C TYR A 868 4.55 -7.33 -9.09
N ASP A 869 4.49 -6.50 -8.04
CA ASP A 869 5.63 -6.14 -7.20
C ASP A 869 5.51 -6.71 -5.76
N GLY A 870 4.36 -7.28 -5.40
CA GLY A 870 4.17 -8.02 -4.14
C GLY A 870 2.74 -8.53 -3.95
N TYR A 871 2.51 -9.31 -2.89
CA TYR A 871 1.17 -9.74 -2.52
C TYR A 871 0.31 -8.51 -2.16
N GLY A 872 -0.96 -8.49 -2.58
CA GLY A 872 -1.75 -7.23 -2.64
C GLY A 872 -2.04 -6.73 -4.04
N ASP A 873 -1.19 -7.06 -5.02
CA ASP A 873 -1.29 -6.50 -6.37
C ASP A 873 -2.31 -7.21 -7.25
N GLN A 874 -2.50 -8.52 -7.08
CA GLN A 874 -3.37 -9.30 -7.95
C GLN A 874 -3.84 -10.63 -7.34
N ASP A 875 -5.14 -10.86 -7.46
CA ASP A 875 -5.79 -12.15 -7.25
C ASP A 875 -6.37 -12.69 -8.57
N ALA A 876 -6.49 -14.01 -8.66
CA ALA A 876 -7.30 -14.70 -9.65
C ALA A 876 -8.50 -15.37 -8.98
N LEU A 877 -9.72 -14.98 -9.36
CA LEU A 877 -10.95 -15.49 -8.79
C LEU A 877 -11.70 -16.40 -9.74
N SER A 878 -12.15 -17.57 -9.27
CA SER A 878 -13.15 -18.33 -10.02
C SER A 878 -14.51 -17.67 -9.83
N PRO A 879 -15.23 -17.30 -10.92
CA PRO A 879 -16.55 -16.68 -10.79
C PRO A 879 -17.55 -17.66 -10.15
N ALA A 880 -18.42 -17.14 -9.28
CA ALA A 880 -19.61 -17.87 -8.86
C ALA A 880 -20.62 -17.95 -10.02
N ALA A 881 -21.59 -18.86 -9.90
CA ALA A 881 -22.64 -19.00 -10.92
C ALA A 881 -23.40 -17.68 -11.10
N GLY A 882 -23.40 -17.15 -12.33
CA GLY A 882 -24.05 -15.88 -12.68
C GLY A 882 -23.12 -14.68 -12.77
N ALA A 883 -21.88 -14.77 -12.27
CA ALA A 883 -20.89 -13.71 -12.44
C ALA A 883 -20.21 -13.78 -13.83
N ALA A 884 -20.06 -12.63 -14.46
CA ALA A 884 -19.36 -12.48 -15.73
C ALA A 884 -17.88 -12.15 -15.51
N VAL A 885 -17.00 -12.87 -16.20
CA VAL A 885 -15.57 -12.54 -16.26
C VAL A 885 -15.36 -11.56 -17.41
N VAL A 886 -15.09 -10.29 -17.09
CA VAL A 886 -14.88 -9.24 -18.10
C VAL A 886 -13.44 -9.31 -18.61
N TYR A 887 -12.48 -9.38 -17.68
CA TYR A 887 -11.08 -9.65 -17.94
C TYR A 887 -10.64 -10.90 -17.17
N GLU A 888 -10.09 -11.87 -17.89
CA GLU A 888 -9.48 -13.06 -17.31
C GLU A 888 -7.97 -12.88 -17.09
N THR A 889 -7.37 -13.69 -16.23
CA THR A 889 -5.93 -13.65 -15.99
C THR A 889 -5.19 -14.59 -16.93
N SER A 890 -4.08 -14.12 -17.53
CA SER A 890 -3.33 -14.89 -18.55
C SER A 890 -2.75 -16.21 -18.03
N GLY A 891 -2.46 -16.29 -16.73
CA GLY A 891 -1.93 -17.48 -16.07
C GLY A 891 -2.99 -18.54 -15.75
N TYR A 892 -4.27 -18.16 -15.69
CA TYR A 892 -5.36 -19.05 -15.29
C TYR A 892 -6.62 -18.76 -16.11
N ALA A 893 -6.71 -19.40 -17.29
CA ALA A 893 -7.86 -19.27 -18.18
C ALA A 893 -9.20 -19.49 -17.43
N GLY A 894 -10.14 -18.57 -17.63
CA GLY A 894 -11.45 -18.55 -16.99
C GLY A 894 -11.48 -18.02 -15.54
N ALA A 895 -10.34 -17.67 -14.94
CA ALA A 895 -10.31 -16.95 -13.67
C ALA A 895 -10.31 -15.43 -13.91
N ALA A 896 -11.12 -14.71 -13.14
CA ALA A 896 -11.33 -13.28 -13.26
C ALA A 896 -10.23 -12.48 -12.55
N GLY A 897 -9.69 -11.49 -13.25
CA GLY A 897 -9.08 -10.30 -12.64
C GLY A 897 -10.06 -9.11 -12.59
N VAL A 898 -11.06 -9.10 -13.47
CA VAL A 898 -12.23 -8.21 -13.39
C VAL A 898 -13.50 -9.03 -13.51
N LEU A 899 -14.29 -9.04 -12.44
CA LEU A 899 -15.57 -9.74 -12.34
C LEU A 899 -16.70 -8.71 -12.29
N ALA A 900 -17.78 -8.97 -13.02
CA ALA A 900 -18.99 -8.16 -13.01
C ALA A 900 -20.18 -9.04 -12.65
N TRP A 901 -21.07 -8.53 -11.79
CA TRP A 901 -22.25 -9.26 -11.36
C TRP A 901 -23.47 -8.33 -11.23
N ASP A 902 -24.62 -8.90 -11.56
CA ASP A 902 -25.95 -8.34 -11.37
C ASP A 902 -26.92 -9.52 -11.13
N ASP A 903 -28.08 -9.27 -10.56
CA ASP A 903 -29.12 -10.28 -10.43
C ASP A 903 -29.82 -10.58 -11.78
N ASP A 904 -29.63 -9.71 -12.78
CA ASP A 904 -30.07 -9.96 -14.14
C ASP A 904 -29.18 -10.90 -14.95
N ALA A 905 -29.82 -11.67 -15.83
CA ALA A 905 -29.13 -12.52 -16.79
C ALA A 905 -28.42 -11.73 -17.90
N VAL A 906 -28.90 -10.52 -18.24
CA VAL A 906 -28.31 -9.62 -19.26
C VAL A 906 -28.42 -8.15 -18.81
N PRO A 907 -27.65 -7.74 -17.80
CA PRO A 907 -27.76 -6.42 -17.20
C PRO A 907 -27.37 -5.29 -18.16
N SER A 908 -28.27 -4.34 -18.41
CA SER A 908 -27.90 -3.03 -18.98
C SER A 908 -27.27 -2.10 -17.95
N ALA A 909 -27.43 -2.41 -16.66
CA ALA A 909 -26.82 -1.78 -15.51
C ALA A 909 -26.41 -2.86 -14.49
N GLY A 910 -25.30 -2.66 -13.79
CA GLY A 910 -24.77 -3.66 -12.86
C GLY A 910 -25.00 -3.33 -11.39
N GLN A 911 -24.80 -4.34 -10.54
CA GLN A 911 -24.79 -4.17 -9.09
C GLN A 911 -23.37 -4.20 -8.52
N ILE A 912 -22.51 -5.12 -8.98
CA ILE A 912 -21.19 -5.34 -8.38
C ILE A 912 -20.11 -5.46 -9.45
N VAL A 913 -18.99 -4.76 -9.25
CA VAL A 913 -17.75 -4.95 -10.00
C VAL A 913 -16.61 -5.24 -9.03
N VAL A 914 -15.94 -6.38 -9.19
CA VAL A 914 -14.74 -6.73 -8.43
C VAL A 914 -13.53 -6.60 -9.33
N LEU A 915 -12.65 -5.68 -8.96
CA LEU A 915 -11.30 -5.54 -9.50
C LEU A 915 -10.38 -6.33 -8.57
N ALA A 916 -10.11 -7.59 -8.93
CA ALA A 916 -9.26 -8.51 -8.16
C ALA A 916 -7.76 -8.16 -8.35
N CYS A 917 -7.45 -6.88 -8.38
CA CYS A 917 -6.11 -6.34 -8.47
C CYS A 917 -6.11 -4.95 -7.84
N ASN A 918 -4.93 -4.52 -7.39
CA ASN A 918 -4.71 -3.13 -7.08
C ASN A 918 -4.68 -2.34 -8.40
N VAL A 919 -5.60 -1.38 -8.60
CA VAL A 919 -5.64 -0.61 -9.85
C VAL A 919 -4.38 0.26 -10.04
N GLY A 920 -3.67 0.57 -8.96
CA GLY A 920 -2.34 1.21 -8.99
C GLY A 920 -1.22 0.28 -9.47
N ALA A 921 -1.45 -1.03 -9.55
CA ALA A 921 -0.52 -2.00 -10.14
C ALA A 921 -0.68 -2.12 -11.68
N LEU A 922 -1.71 -1.51 -12.27
CA LEU A 922 -1.84 -1.44 -13.72
C LEU A 922 -0.80 -0.48 -14.31
N ALA A 923 -0.05 -0.94 -15.31
CA ALA A 923 1.04 -0.18 -15.91
C ALA A 923 0.58 1.09 -16.65
N ASP A 924 -0.66 1.10 -17.14
CA ASP A 924 -1.30 2.26 -17.78
C ASP A 924 -2.30 2.90 -16.82
N THR A 925 -1.92 4.04 -16.26
CA THR A 925 -2.75 4.81 -15.31
C THR A 925 -4.01 5.39 -15.95
N THR A 926 -4.02 5.62 -17.27
CA THR A 926 -5.21 6.07 -18.00
C THR A 926 -6.19 4.91 -18.16
N ALA A 927 -5.70 3.72 -18.52
CA ALA A 927 -6.54 2.52 -18.59
C ALA A 927 -7.11 2.13 -17.20
N ALA A 928 -6.31 2.27 -16.14
CA ALA A 928 -6.75 2.07 -14.75
C ALA A 928 -7.90 3.00 -14.37
N ARG A 929 -7.75 4.30 -14.64
CA ARG A 929 -8.79 5.31 -14.43
C ARG A 929 -10.06 4.99 -15.21
N HIS A 930 -9.93 4.71 -16.52
CA HIS A 930 -11.07 4.39 -17.37
C HIS A 930 -11.80 3.10 -16.93
N LEU A 931 -11.09 2.12 -16.38
CA LEU A 931 -11.70 0.91 -15.83
C LEU A 931 -12.61 1.21 -14.64
N VAL A 932 -12.17 2.08 -13.71
CA VAL A 932 -12.97 2.53 -12.58
C VAL A 932 -14.17 3.37 -13.04
N GLU A 933 -13.98 4.26 -14.03
CA GLU A 933 -15.05 5.09 -14.59
C GLU A 933 -16.10 4.26 -15.34
N ASN A 934 -15.68 3.27 -16.13
CA ASN A 934 -16.59 2.34 -16.81
C ASN A 934 -17.39 1.49 -15.82
N ALA A 935 -16.75 1.02 -14.75
CA ALA A 935 -17.42 0.31 -13.67
C ALA A 935 -18.50 1.18 -13.03
N ALA A 936 -18.17 2.41 -12.62
CA ALA A 936 -19.14 3.34 -12.02
C ALA A 936 -20.30 3.68 -12.97
N ALA A 937 -20.01 3.89 -14.26
CA ALA A 937 -21.03 4.20 -15.26
C ALA A 937 -21.97 3.02 -15.52
N TRP A 938 -21.44 1.78 -15.55
CA TRP A 938 -22.27 0.59 -15.68
C TRP A 938 -23.13 0.35 -14.43
N LEU A 939 -22.58 0.59 -13.23
CA LEU A 939 -23.37 0.51 -12.00
C LEU A 939 -24.54 1.51 -12.02
N LEU A 940 -24.34 2.74 -12.48
CA LEU A 940 -25.39 3.76 -12.48
C LEU A 940 -26.21 3.86 -13.77
N ALA A 941 -25.97 2.98 -14.73
CA ALA A 941 -26.77 2.93 -15.94
C ALA A 941 -28.26 2.70 -15.60
N SER A 942 -29.15 3.23 -16.44
CA SER A 942 -30.58 3.00 -16.29
C SER A 942 -30.94 1.59 -16.75
N GLN A 943 -31.52 0.80 -15.86
CA GLN A 943 -32.17 -0.47 -16.18
C GLN A 943 -33.65 -0.20 -16.47
N GLY A 944 -34.22 -0.82 -17.50
CA GLY A 944 -35.68 -0.76 -17.77
C GLY A 944 -36.48 -1.35 -16.60
N ALA A 945 -37.80 -1.20 -16.53
CA ALA A 945 -38.54 -1.79 -15.41
C ALA A 945 -38.67 -3.33 -15.58
N ALA A 946 -38.37 -4.09 -14.52
CA ALA A 946 -38.49 -5.55 -14.44
C ALA A 946 -39.95 -6.02 -14.49
N THR A 947 -40.59 -5.87 -15.64
CA THR A 947 -42.03 -6.05 -15.82
C THR A 947 -42.40 -7.34 -16.55
N ALA A 948 -41.41 -8.09 -17.03
CA ALA A 948 -41.61 -9.38 -17.67
C ALA A 948 -41.83 -10.50 -16.63
N SER A 949 -42.36 -11.63 -17.07
CA SER A 949 -42.58 -12.80 -16.22
C SER A 949 -42.49 -14.10 -17.02
N ILE A 950 -42.17 -15.22 -16.36
CA ILE A 950 -42.23 -16.57 -16.90
C ILE A 950 -43.18 -17.39 -16.04
N SER A 951 -44.16 -18.05 -16.66
CA SER A 951 -45.05 -18.97 -15.96
C SER A 951 -45.16 -20.31 -16.66
N GLY A 952 -45.62 -21.34 -15.96
CA GLY A 952 -45.94 -22.60 -16.60
C GLY A 952 -46.19 -23.73 -15.63
N THR A 953 -45.99 -24.95 -16.09
CA THR A 953 -46.28 -26.17 -15.33
C THR A 953 -45.10 -27.13 -15.41
N VAL A 954 -44.63 -27.58 -14.26
CA VAL A 954 -43.69 -28.69 -14.13
C VAL A 954 -44.48 -29.97 -13.92
N THR A 955 -44.14 -30.99 -14.68
CA THR A 955 -44.81 -32.28 -14.62
C THR A 955 -43.81 -33.40 -14.33
N GLN A 956 -44.29 -34.53 -13.84
CA GLN A 956 -43.53 -35.76 -13.69
C GLN A 956 -44.11 -36.84 -14.59
N LEU A 957 -43.24 -37.70 -15.11
CA LEU A 957 -43.65 -38.86 -15.89
C LEU A 957 -43.65 -40.13 -15.03
N ASN A 958 -44.83 -40.68 -14.76
CA ASN A 958 -45.03 -41.96 -14.07
C ASN A 958 -45.61 -42.99 -15.05
N GLY A 959 -44.74 -43.71 -15.75
CA GLY A 959 -45.17 -44.56 -16.88
C GLY A 959 -45.54 -43.72 -18.09
N ASP A 960 -46.73 -43.92 -18.64
CA ASP A 960 -47.29 -43.11 -19.73
C ASP A 960 -48.12 -41.91 -19.22
N VAL A 961 -48.23 -41.73 -17.90
CA VAL A 961 -49.07 -40.71 -17.28
C VAL A 961 -48.22 -39.52 -16.84
N VAL A 962 -48.56 -38.34 -17.37
CA VAL A 962 -47.96 -37.05 -17.01
C VAL A 962 -48.84 -36.38 -15.94
N THR A 963 -48.29 -36.11 -14.76
CA THR A 963 -49.00 -35.39 -13.68
C THR A 963 -48.23 -34.16 -13.24
N GLY A 964 -48.91 -33.14 -12.71
CA GLY A 964 -48.26 -31.97 -12.12
C GLY A 964 -47.35 -32.36 -10.97
N LEU A 965 -46.15 -31.77 -10.93
CA LEU A 965 -45.15 -32.03 -9.90
C LEU A 965 -45.07 -30.84 -8.95
N ASP A 966 -45.72 -30.97 -7.80
CA ASP A 966 -45.70 -29.95 -6.74
C ASP A 966 -44.36 -29.96 -6.00
N GLY A 967 -43.85 -28.78 -5.63
CA GLY A 967 -42.60 -28.64 -4.90
C GLY A 967 -41.32 -28.89 -5.73
N ALA A 968 -41.42 -28.92 -7.06
CA ALA A 968 -40.25 -28.86 -7.93
C ALA A 968 -39.65 -27.46 -7.87
N THR A 969 -38.32 -27.36 -7.94
CA THR A 969 -37.60 -26.08 -7.94
C THR A 969 -37.41 -25.62 -9.39
N ILE A 970 -37.81 -24.38 -9.66
CA ILE A 970 -37.66 -23.71 -10.95
C ILE A 970 -36.79 -22.49 -10.75
N SER A 971 -35.69 -22.41 -11.50
CA SER A 971 -34.77 -21.27 -11.49
C SER A 971 -34.65 -20.69 -12.88
N ALA A 972 -34.86 -19.39 -13.03
CA ALA A 972 -34.56 -18.64 -14.26
C ALA A 972 -33.24 -17.87 -14.11
N GLY A 973 -32.21 -18.49 -13.51
CA GLY A 973 -30.95 -17.83 -13.17
C GLY A 973 -30.85 -17.45 -11.69
N PRO A 974 -29.74 -16.79 -11.29
CA PRO A 974 -29.51 -16.28 -9.94
C PRO A 974 -30.65 -15.34 -9.50
N GLY A 975 -31.00 -15.32 -8.21
CA GLY A 975 -32.06 -14.44 -7.68
C GLY A 975 -33.51 -14.85 -7.99
N HIS A 976 -33.76 -15.53 -9.12
CA HIS A 976 -35.10 -15.89 -9.58
C HIS A 976 -35.42 -17.38 -9.41
N VAL A 977 -35.66 -17.82 -8.17
CA VAL A 977 -35.97 -19.22 -7.82
C VAL A 977 -37.33 -19.32 -7.14
N VAL A 978 -38.20 -20.17 -7.67
CA VAL A 978 -39.53 -20.47 -7.11
C VAL A 978 -39.75 -21.98 -7.02
N ASN A 979 -40.67 -22.40 -6.15
CA ASN A 979 -41.15 -23.78 -6.12
C ASN A 979 -42.52 -23.86 -6.78
N SER A 980 -42.79 -24.94 -7.52
CA SER A 980 -44.10 -25.18 -8.10
C SER A 980 -45.17 -25.38 -7.01
N GLY A 981 -46.31 -24.71 -7.20
CA GLY A 981 -47.52 -24.89 -6.41
C GLY A 981 -48.39 -26.04 -6.91
N PRO A 982 -49.64 -26.13 -6.43
CA PRO A 982 -50.56 -27.23 -6.74
C PRO A 982 -50.76 -27.45 -8.24
N GLY A 983 -50.67 -28.70 -8.68
CA GLY A 983 -50.76 -29.08 -10.09
C GLY A 983 -49.48 -28.79 -10.89
N GLY A 984 -48.37 -28.49 -10.21
CA GLY A 984 -47.09 -28.16 -10.82
C GLY A 984 -46.94 -26.74 -11.36
N HIS A 985 -47.91 -25.85 -11.08
CA HIS A 985 -47.90 -24.48 -11.62
C HIS A 985 -46.88 -23.58 -10.94
N TYR A 986 -46.25 -22.67 -11.69
CA TYR A 986 -45.33 -21.68 -11.14
C TYR A 986 -45.40 -20.35 -11.92
N LEU A 987 -44.96 -19.27 -11.28
CA LEU A 987 -44.78 -17.94 -11.84
C LEU A 987 -43.47 -17.37 -11.27
N ILE A 988 -42.62 -16.87 -12.15
CA ILE A 988 -41.45 -16.05 -11.86
C ILE A 988 -41.78 -14.67 -12.44
N ASP A 989 -42.03 -13.69 -11.58
CA ASP A 989 -42.26 -12.30 -11.95
C ASP A 989 -41.01 -11.45 -11.68
N GLY A 990 -41.07 -10.16 -12.06
CA GLY A 990 -39.95 -9.25 -11.85
C GLY A 990 -38.76 -9.52 -12.77
N LEU A 991 -39.01 -10.03 -13.99
CA LEU A 991 -37.95 -10.30 -14.97
C LEU A 991 -37.76 -9.12 -15.91
N TYR A 992 -36.55 -8.96 -16.42
CA TYR A 992 -36.21 -7.97 -17.44
C TYR A 992 -36.31 -8.58 -18.84
N ALA A 993 -36.18 -7.74 -19.87
CA ALA A 993 -36.09 -8.22 -21.24
C ALA A 993 -34.76 -8.98 -21.42
N GLY A 994 -34.81 -10.22 -21.87
CA GLY A 994 -33.60 -11.02 -21.99
C GLY A 994 -33.84 -12.49 -22.30
N THR A 995 -32.74 -13.21 -22.45
CA THR A 995 -32.72 -14.67 -22.60
C THR A 995 -32.56 -15.32 -21.24
N TYR A 996 -33.56 -16.08 -20.81
CA TYR A 996 -33.52 -16.83 -19.57
C TYR A 996 -33.33 -18.31 -19.83
N THR A 997 -32.42 -18.93 -19.09
CA THR A 997 -32.27 -20.39 -19.03
C THR A 997 -33.02 -20.89 -17.80
N VAL A 998 -34.21 -21.46 -18.01
CA VAL A 998 -35.08 -21.95 -16.96
C VAL A 998 -34.74 -23.40 -16.65
N THR A 999 -34.22 -23.66 -15.45
CA THR A 999 -33.86 -24.98 -14.95
C THR A 999 -34.95 -25.52 -14.04
N PHE A 1000 -35.37 -26.75 -14.30
CA PHE A 1000 -36.37 -27.49 -13.54
C PHE A 1000 -35.72 -28.67 -12.85
N SER A 1001 -35.83 -28.76 -11.52
CA SER A 1001 -35.25 -29.87 -10.76
C SER A 1001 -36.15 -30.33 -9.61
N ALA A 1002 -36.01 -31.60 -9.24
CA ALA A 1002 -36.63 -32.19 -8.06
C ALA A 1002 -35.76 -33.34 -7.51
N PRO A 1003 -35.73 -33.57 -6.19
CA PRO A 1003 -34.92 -34.64 -5.61
C PRO A 1003 -35.21 -36.02 -6.22
N GLY A 1004 -34.16 -36.70 -6.68
CA GLY A 1004 -34.24 -38.03 -7.28
C GLY A 1004 -34.82 -38.07 -8.70
N MET A 1005 -34.95 -36.92 -9.37
CA MET A 1005 -35.40 -36.79 -10.75
C MET A 1005 -34.34 -36.15 -11.66
N THR A 1006 -34.56 -36.22 -12.97
CA THR A 1006 -33.77 -35.54 -14.00
C THR A 1006 -33.91 -34.03 -13.83
N THR A 1007 -32.87 -33.31 -14.26
CA THR A 1007 -32.91 -31.86 -14.41
C THR A 1007 -33.21 -31.56 -15.87
N GLU A 1008 -34.21 -30.71 -16.13
CA GLU A 1008 -34.57 -30.25 -17.47
C GLU A 1008 -34.27 -28.76 -17.59
N ILE A 1009 -33.88 -28.31 -18.78
CA ILE A 1009 -33.48 -26.92 -19.03
C ILE A 1009 -34.21 -26.40 -20.28
N VAL A 1010 -34.86 -25.25 -20.17
CA VAL A 1010 -35.60 -24.59 -21.26
C VAL A 1010 -35.15 -23.15 -21.38
N THR A 1011 -34.81 -22.71 -22.59
CA THR A 1011 -34.48 -21.30 -22.85
C THR A 1011 -35.74 -20.52 -23.26
N VAL A 1012 -35.97 -19.37 -22.62
CA VAL A 1012 -37.08 -18.44 -22.91
C VAL A 1012 -36.49 -17.08 -23.30
N GLN A 1013 -37.02 -16.47 -24.36
CA GLN A 1013 -36.73 -15.09 -24.71
C GLN A 1013 -37.89 -14.21 -24.25
N LEU A 1014 -37.60 -13.10 -23.59
CA LEU A 1014 -38.59 -12.13 -23.13
C LEU A 1014 -38.27 -10.73 -23.65
N ALA A 1015 -39.27 -10.01 -24.12
CA ALA A 1015 -39.24 -8.56 -24.27
C ALA A 1015 -39.75 -7.86 -22.99
N GLU A 1016 -39.57 -6.53 -22.92
CA GLU A 1016 -40.04 -5.73 -21.78
C GLU A 1016 -41.56 -5.86 -21.60
N GLY A 1017 -42.00 -6.17 -20.37
CA GLY A 1017 -43.41 -6.40 -20.04
C GLY A 1017 -44.02 -7.69 -20.58
N GLU A 1018 -43.24 -8.58 -21.20
CA GLU A 1018 -43.74 -9.82 -21.78
C GLU A 1018 -43.97 -10.91 -20.72
N ALA A 1019 -45.10 -11.63 -20.84
CA ALA A 1019 -45.37 -12.83 -20.06
C ALA A 1019 -45.02 -14.08 -20.89
N GLY A 1020 -43.82 -14.62 -20.70
CA GLY A 1020 -43.36 -15.85 -21.32
C GLY A 1020 -43.86 -17.11 -20.62
N SER A 1021 -43.66 -18.25 -21.28
CA SER A 1021 -44.05 -19.56 -20.74
C SER A 1021 -42.97 -20.63 -20.90
N ALA A 1022 -42.70 -21.39 -19.83
CA ALA A 1022 -41.84 -22.58 -19.90
C ALA A 1022 -42.41 -23.72 -19.06
N GLY A 1023 -42.23 -24.95 -19.51
CA GLY A 1023 -42.64 -26.14 -18.78
C GLY A 1023 -41.71 -27.30 -19.09
N ALA A 1024 -41.61 -28.23 -18.15
CA ALA A 1024 -40.77 -29.41 -18.28
C ALA A 1024 -41.45 -30.65 -17.67
N THR A 1025 -41.00 -31.82 -18.12
CA THR A 1025 -41.40 -33.11 -17.57
C THR A 1025 -40.18 -33.82 -16.99
N LEU A 1026 -40.08 -33.88 -15.66
CA LEU A 1026 -38.98 -34.55 -14.96
C LEU A 1026 -39.22 -36.07 -14.87
N ARG A 1027 -38.14 -36.86 -14.85
CA ARG A 1027 -38.16 -38.34 -14.79
C ARG A 1027 -37.33 -38.82 -13.61
N TYR A 1028 -37.68 -39.92 -12.95
CA TYR A 1028 -36.81 -40.47 -11.90
C TYR A 1028 -35.42 -40.86 -12.42
N THR A 1029 -34.38 -40.65 -11.62
CA THR A 1029 -33.02 -41.13 -11.90
C THR A 1029 -32.71 -42.42 -11.15
N LEU A 1030 -31.93 -43.30 -11.77
CA LEU A 1030 -31.41 -44.54 -11.18
C LEU A 1030 -29.88 -44.50 -11.20
N THR A 1031 -29.25 -44.97 -10.12
CA THR A 1031 -27.79 -45.16 -10.07
C THR A 1031 -27.47 -46.65 -10.06
N ASN A 1032 -26.69 -47.09 -11.03
CA ASN A 1032 -26.17 -48.46 -11.08
C ASN A 1032 -24.66 -48.46 -10.79
N THR A 1033 -24.24 -49.40 -9.94
CA THR A 1033 -22.83 -49.64 -9.63
C THR A 1033 -22.35 -50.89 -10.38
N PHE A 1034 -21.25 -50.74 -11.11
CA PHE A 1034 -20.54 -51.81 -11.79
C PHE A 1034 -19.14 -51.92 -11.20
N THR A 1035 -18.63 -53.13 -10.98
CA THR A 1035 -17.35 -53.32 -10.31
C THR A 1035 -16.50 -54.31 -11.09
N GLN A 1036 -15.20 -53.99 -11.22
CA GLN A 1036 -14.17 -54.89 -11.71
C GLN A 1036 -13.17 -55.13 -10.58
N GLY A 1037 -13.12 -56.37 -10.09
CA GLY A 1037 -12.36 -56.77 -8.91
C GLY A 1037 -11.22 -57.73 -9.19
N THR A 1038 -10.85 -57.95 -10.46
CA THR A 1038 -9.72 -58.81 -10.82
C THR A 1038 -8.42 -58.02 -10.63
N PRO A 1039 -7.54 -58.41 -9.69
CA PRO A 1039 -6.33 -57.65 -9.45
C PRO A 1039 -5.37 -57.71 -10.64
N ALA A 1040 -4.69 -56.61 -10.92
CA ALA A 1040 -3.72 -56.51 -12.01
C ALA A 1040 -2.43 -55.82 -11.53
N SER A 1041 -1.29 -56.45 -11.75
CA SER A 1041 0.02 -55.87 -11.42
C SER A 1041 0.31 -54.68 -12.33
N ILE A 1042 0.79 -53.60 -11.73
CA ILE A 1042 1.23 -52.40 -12.44
C ILE A 1042 2.71 -52.63 -12.79
N PRO A 1043 3.11 -52.62 -14.07
CA PRO A 1043 4.51 -52.80 -14.45
C PRO A 1043 5.33 -51.55 -14.08
N ASP A 1044 6.48 -51.77 -13.45
CA ASP A 1044 7.45 -50.77 -12.96
C ASP A 1044 8.17 -50.08 -14.13
N GLU A 1045 8.29 -48.75 -14.07
CA GLU A 1045 8.90 -47.88 -15.11
C GLU A 1045 8.42 -48.17 -16.55
N ASP A 1046 7.16 -48.59 -16.73
CA ASP A 1046 6.62 -48.96 -18.04
C ASP A 1046 5.47 -48.03 -18.47
N PRO A 1047 5.68 -47.14 -19.45
CA PRO A 1047 4.63 -46.30 -19.99
C PRO A 1047 3.52 -47.08 -20.71
N ALA A 1048 3.72 -48.36 -21.05
CA ALA A 1048 2.66 -49.21 -21.58
C ALA A 1048 1.65 -49.64 -20.49
N GLY A 1049 2.02 -49.52 -19.22
CA GLY A 1049 1.13 -49.69 -18.07
C GLY A 1049 0.33 -50.99 -18.02
N VAL A 1050 -0.79 -50.93 -17.31
CA VAL A 1050 -1.79 -51.99 -17.22
C VAL A 1050 -3.17 -51.46 -17.59
N THR A 1051 -3.96 -52.30 -18.27
CA THR A 1051 -5.32 -51.97 -18.68
C THR A 1051 -6.32 -52.94 -18.05
N SER A 1052 -7.39 -52.40 -17.46
CA SER A 1052 -8.51 -53.15 -16.90
C SER A 1052 -9.82 -52.72 -17.56
N VAL A 1053 -10.63 -53.67 -18.03
CA VAL A 1053 -11.88 -53.41 -18.75
C VAL A 1053 -13.08 -53.81 -17.91
N LEU A 1054 -14.09 -52.94 -17.86
CA LEU A 1054 -15.37 -53.16 -17.19
C LEU A 1054 -16.50 -52.98 -18.22
N TYR A 1055 -17.31 -54.02 -18.41
CA TYR A 1055 -18.43 -53.99 -19.34
C TYR A 1055 -19.72 -53.54 -18.65
N VAL A 1056 -20.34 -52.48 -19.16
CA VAL A 1056 -21.65 -51.99 -18.72
C VAL A 1056 -22.73 -52.51 -19.69
N PRO A 1057 -23.64 -53.40 -19.24
CA PRO A 1057 -24.61 -54.06 -20.11
C PRO A 1057 -25.85 -53.22 -20.46
N ALA A 1058 -26.02 -52.05 -19.83
CA ALA A 1058 -27.20 -51.22 -19.96
C ALA A 1058 -26.92 -50.01 -20.87
N SER A 1059 -27.93 -49.53 -21.59
CA SER A 1059 -27.79 -48.40 -22.52
C SER A 1059 -28.76 -47.29 -22.13
N ALA A 1060 -28.22 -46.21 -21.59
CA ALA A 1060 -28.94 -44.98 -21.26
C ALA A 1060 -27.96 -43.81 -21.30
N PRO A 1061 -28.43 -42.59 -21.61
CA PRO A 1061 -27.62 -41.39 -21.49
C PRO A 1061 -27.26 -41.15 -20.02
N ILE A 1062 -25.97 -40.92 -19.77
CA ILE A 1062 -25.39 -40.68 -18.46
C ILE A 1062 -25.84 -39.31 -17.96
N THR A 1063 -26.24 -39.22 -16.69
CA THR A 1063 -26.51 -37.95 -16.00
C THR A 1063 -25.47 -37.65 -14.91
N ALA A 1064 -24.75 -38.66 -14.39
CA ALA A 1064 -23.57 -38.48 -13.53
C ALA A 1064 -22.72 -39.76 -13.47
N VAL A 1065 -21.41 -39.62 -13.19
CA VAL A 1065 -20.47 -40.73 -12.98
C VAL A 1065 -19.61 -40.48 -11.74
N THR A 1066 -19.38 -41.50 -10.92
CA THR A 1066 -18.27 -41.53 -9.94
C THR A 1066 -17.48 -42.82 -10.07
N VAL A 1067 -16.18 -42.78 -9.74
CA VAL A 1067 -15.24 -43.89 -9.99
C VAL A 1067 -14.58 -44.33 -8.69
N GLY A 1068 -14.95 -45.49 -8.18
CA GLY A 1068 -14.29 -46.09 -7.02
C GLY A 1068 -12.98 -46.76 -7.44
N VAL A 1069 -11.89 -46.56 -6.71
CA VAL A 1069 -10.58 -47.17 -7.01
C VAL A 1069 -9.91 -47.64 -5.71
N SER A 1070 -9.30 -48.83 -5.79
CA SER A 1070 -8.41 -49.39 -4.78
C SER A 1070 -7.13 -49.87 -5.46
N LEU A 1071 -6.04 -49.15 -5.20
CA LEU A 1071 -4.70 -49.36 -5.75
C LEU A 1071 -3.71 -49.44 -4.60
N THR A 1072 -2.88 -50.48 -4.59
CA THR A 1072 -1.73 -50.58 -3.70
C THR A 1072 -0.49 -50.17 -4.46
N HIS A 1073 0.25 -49.17 -3.97
CA HIS A 1073 1.51 -48.69 -4.55
C HIS A 1073 2.32 -48.03 -3.44
N THR A 1074 3.64 -48.20 -3.45
CA THR A 1074 4.51 -47.54 -2.46
C THR A 1074 4.50 -46.04 -2.67
N TRP A 1075 4.69 -45.51 -3.88
CA TRP A 1075 4.56 -44.05 -4.14
C TRP A 1075 3.57 -43.74 -5.27
N ILE A 1076 2.44 -43.09 -4.95
CA ILE A 1076 1.40 -42.78 -5.94
C ILE A 1076 1.76 -41.60 -6.86
N GLY A 1077 2.79 -40.84 -6.50
CA GLY A 1077 3.37 -39.78 -7.35
C GLY A 1077 3.99 -40.31 -8.64
N ASP A 1078 4.14 -41.63 -8.77
CA ASP A 1078 4.68 -42.25 -9.99
C ASP A 1078 3.60 -42.67 -10.99
N LEU A 1079 2.35 -42.72 -10.52
CA LEU A 1079 1.22 -43.25 -11.27
C LEU A 1079 0.51 -42.20 -12.13
N VAL A 1080 0.08 -42.63 -13.32
CA VAL A 1080 -0.98 -41.99 -14.10
C VAL A 1080 -2.16 -42.96 -14.16
N VAL A 1081 -3.39 -42.49 -13.87
CA VAL A 1081 -4.63 -43.27 -13.94
C VAL A 1081 -5.62 -42.58 -14.85
N GLU A 1082 -6.11 -43.29 -15.86
CA GLU A 1082 -7.06 -42.78 -16.85
C GLU A 1082 -8.29 -43.68 -16.98
N LEU A 1083 -9.44 -43.07 -17.20
CA LEU A 1083 -10.68 -43.76 -17.53
C LEU A 1083 -11.15 -43.34 -18.93
N THR A 1084 -11.40 -44.32 -19.78
CA THR A 1084 -11.95 -44.12 -21.13
C THR A 1084 -13.33 -44.73 -21.25
N SER A 1085 -14.30 -43.95 -21.72
CA SER A 1085 -15.68 -44.38 -21.98
C SER A 1085 -15.79 -45.18 -23.29
N PRO A 1086 -16.90 -45.91 -23.50
CA PRO A 1086 -17.17 -46.59 -24.77
C PRO A 1086 -17.23 -45.66 -25.99
N ALA A 1087 -17.51 -44.37 -25.78
CA ALA A 1087 -17.53 -43.35 -26.83
C ALA A 1087 -16.12 -42.86 -27.21
N GLY A 1088 -15.09 -43.22 -26.43
CA GLY A 1088 -13.70 -42.83 -26.65
C GLY A 1088 -13.26 -41.59 -25.86
N THR A 1089 -14.13 -41.03 -25.02
CA THR A 1089 -13.77 -39.90 -24.14
C THR A 1089 -12.88 -40.41 -23.02
N THR A 1090 -11.72 -39.76 -22.82
CA THR A 1090 -10.74 -40.13 -21.80
C THR A 1090 -10.59 -39.02 -20.77
N VAL A 1091 -10.70 -39.37 -19.50
CA VAL A 1091 -10.48 -38.47 -18.35
C VAL A 1091 -9.33 -39.00 -17.53
N ARG A 1092 -8.35 -38.14 -17.21
CA ARG A 1092 -7.24 -38.50 -16.32
C ARG A 1092 -7.64 -38.26 -14.87
N LEU A 1093 -7.83 -39.37 -14.17
CA LEU A 1093 -8.26 -39.39 -12.77
C LEU A 1093 -7.12 -39.01 -11.82
N HIS A 1094 -5.92 -39.52 -12.08
CA HIS A 1094 -4.71 -39.27 -11.29
C HIS A 1094 -3.54 -38.96 -12.22
N ASN A 1095 -2.74 -37.95 -11.90
CA ASN A 1095 -1.64 -37.48 -12.72
C ASN A 1095 -0.41 -37.18 -11.86
N ARG A 1096 0.23 -38.23 -11.34
CA ARG A 1096 1.47 -38.15 -10.56
C ARG A 1096 1.36 -37.24 -9.32
N SER A 1097 0.16 -37.00 -8.84
CA SER A 1097 -0.08 -36.24 -7.61
C SER A 1097 0.16 -37.13 -6.38
N GLY A 1098 0.37 -36.52 -5.20
CA GLY A 1098 0.56 -37.25 -3.95
C GLY A 1098 1.99 -37.64 -3.60
N SER A 1099 2.99 -37.39 -4.46
CA SER A 1099 4.43 -37.61 -4.17
C SER A 1099 4.69 -39.01 -3.57
N SER A 1100 5.42 -39.11 -2.46
CA SER A 1100 5.77 -40.36 -1.79
C SER A 1100 4.64 -40.97 -0.94
N ALA A 1101 3.37 -40.59 -1.16
CA ALA A 1101 2.25 -41.17 -0.44
C ALA A 1101 1.94 -42.59 -0.94
N ASP A 1102 1.58 -43.48 -0.02
CA ASP A 1102 1.25 -44.85 -0.35
C ASP A 1102 -0.25 -44.98 -0.72
N ASN A 1103 -0.52 -45.75 -1.78
CA ASN A 1103 -1.84 -46.25 -2.19
C ASN A 1103 -2.89 -45.20 -2.62
N ILE A 1104 -3.79 -45.58 -3.53
CA ILE A 1104 -4.98 -44.80 -3.87
C ILE A 1104 -6.21 -45.62 -3.46
N ALA A 1105 -6.95 -45.15 -2.46
CA ALA A 1105 -8.17 -45.80 -1.98
C ALA A 1105 -9.26 -44.76 -1.76
N GLY A 1106 -10.31 -44.80 -2.59
CA GLY A 1106 -11.41 -43.84 -2.50
C GLY A 1106 -12.26 -43.80 -3.75
N THR A 1107 -13.08 -42.77 -3.90
CA THR A 1107 -13.96 -42.59 -5.05
C THR A 1107 -13.75 -41.19 -5.66
N TYR A 1108 -13.31 -41.16 -6.92
CA TYR A 1108 -13.21 -39.93 -7.71
C TYR A 1108 -14.60 -39.34 -7.94
N GLY A 1109 -14.74 -38.05 -7.66
CA GLY A 1109 -16.01 -37.33 -7.64
C GLY A 1109 -16.70 -37.29 -6.28
N THR A 1110 -16.13 -37.92 -5.23
CA THR A 1110 -16.59 -37.76 -3.85
C THR A 1110 -15.45 -37.61 -2.85
N THR A 1111 -14.66 -38.67 -2.59
CA THR A 1111 -13.55 -38.65 -1.61
C THR A 1111 -12.19 -38.38 -2.24
N LEU A 1112 -12.08 -38.51 -3.57
CA LEU A 1112 -10.87 -38.22 -4.35
C LEU A 1112 -11.18 -37.15 -5.40
N VAL A 1113 -10.18 -36.31 -5.70
CA VAL A 1113 -10.24 -35.24 -6.69
C VAL A 1113 -9.64 -35.73 -8.01
N VAL A 1114 -10.20 -35.30 -9.14
CA VAL A 1114 -9.70 -35.64 -10.48
C VAL A 1114 -8.60 -34.66 -10.87
N ASP A 1115 -7.40 -35.17 -11.20
CA ASP A 1115 -6.23 -34.33 -11.52
C ASP A 1115 -6.28 -33.70 -12.92
N GLY A 1116 -7.01 -34.32 -13.85
CA GLY A 1116 -7.11 -33.87 -15.24
C GLY A 1116 -5.87 -34.23 -16.09
N PRO A 1117 -5.93 -34.01 -17.42
CA PRO A 1117 -6.98 -33.31 -18.16
C PRO A 1117 -8.33 -34.04 -18.22
N GLY A 1118 -9.42 -33.27 -18.35
CA GLY A 1118 -10.81 -33.73 -18.38
C GLY A 1118 -11.49 -33.78 -17.00
N ALA A 1119 -12.79 -33.96 -16.98
CA ALA A 1119 -13.62 -34.08 -15.78
C ALA A 1119 -14.68 -35.19 -15.93
N LEU A 1120 -15.17 -35.74 -14.81
CA LEU A 1120 -16.22 -36.79 -14.86
C LEU A 1120 -17.53 -36.30 -15.50
N SER A 1121 -17.75 -34.98 -15.54
CA SER A 1121 -18.86 -34.36 -16.26
C SER A 1121 -18.77 -34.53 -17.77
N ASP A 1122 -17.58 -34.78 -18.33
CA ASP A 1122 -17.36 -34.95 -19.77
C ASP A 1122 -18.07 -36.21 -20.29
N PHE A 1123 -18.41 -37.15 -19.41
CA PHE A 1123 -19.22 -38.32 -19.73
C PHE A 1123 -20.73 -38.05 -19.78
N VAL A 1124 -21.21 -36.91 -19.28
CA VAL A 1124 -22.65 -36.60 -19.22
C VAL A 1124 -23.22 -36.47 -20.64
N GLY A 1125 -24.34 -37.16 -20.88
CA GLY A 1125 -24.98 -37.26 -22.19
C GLY A 1125 -24.48 -38.41 -23.07
N GLU A 1126 -23.32 -39.00 -22.76
CA GLU A 1126 -22.85 -40.21 -23.45
C GLU A 1126 -23.70 -41.43 -23.09
N ASN A 1127 -23.70 -42.44 -23.97
CA ASN A 1127 -24.37 -43.70 -23.68
C ASN A 1127 -23.51 -44.54 -22.74
N MET A 1128 -24.05 -44.96 -21.59
CA MET A 1128 -23.29 -45.73 -20.59
C MET A 1128 -22.87 -47.12 -21.05
N GLY A 1129 -23.54 -47.68 -22.06
CA GLY A 1129 -23.36 -49.07 -22.48
C GLY A 1129 -22.08 -49.31 -23.27
N GLY A 1130 -21.34 -50.36 -22.89
CA GLY A 1130 -20.12 -50.78 -23.58
C GLY A 1130 -18.94 -51.03 -22.66
N ASN A 1131 -17.74 -51.10 -23.25
CA ASN A 1131 -16.50 -51.32 -22.53
C ASN A 1131 -15.93 -50.00 -22.01
N TRP A 1132 -15.86 -49.89 -20.69
CA TRP A 1132 -15.10 -48.85 -20.01
C TRP A 1132 -13.71 -49.36 -19.69
N THR A 1133 -12.70 -48.53 -19.94
CA THR A 1133 -11.30 -48.95 -19.87
C THR A 1133 -10.56 -48.09 -18.87
N MET A 1134 -9.99 -48.72 -17.83
CA MET A 1134 -9.08 -48.07 -16.88
C MET A 1134 -7.65 -48.40 -17.26
N PHE A 1135 -6.86 -47.36 -17.51
CA PHE A 1135 -5.44 -47.44 -17.82
C PHE A 1135 -4.62 -46.90 -16.65
N ILE A 1136 -3.55 -47.60 -16.28
CA ILE A 1136 -2.66 -47.20 -15.19
C ILE A 1136 -1.21 -47.41 -15.62
N ALA A 1137 -0.38 -46.38 -15.57
CA ALA A 1137 1.05 -46.49 -15.85
C ALA A 1137 1.88 -46.01 -14.66
N ASP A 1138 2.91 -46.77 -14.32
CA ASP A 1138 3.99 -46.30 -13.46
C ASP A 1138 5.12 -45.76 -14.36
N LEU A 1139 5.50 -44.50 -14.14
CA LEU A 1139 6.51 -43.81 -14.94
C LEU A 1139 7.80 -43.51 -14.16
N ALA A 1140 8.01 -44.14 -13.00
CA ALA A 1140 9.28 -44.15 -12.29
C ALA A 1140 9.69 -45.59 -11.94
N GLY A 1141 10.97 -45.79 -11.63
CA GLY A 1141 11.52 -47.11 -11.33
C GLY A 1141 11.64 -47.39 -9.83
N SER A 1142 11.60 -48.66 -9.44
CA SER A 1142 11.87 -49.23 -8.09
C SER A 1142 10.65 -49.45 -7.20
N ASP A 1143 9.52 -48.85 -7.54
CA ASP A 1143 8.27 -48.99 -6.82
C ASP A 1143 7.33 -49.92 -7.60
N VAL A 1144 6.59 -50.77 -6.90
CA VAL A 1144 5.70 -51.74 -7.56
C VAL A 1144 4.33 -51.70 -6.90
N GLY A 1145 3.29 -51.90 -7.71
CA GLY A 1145 1.94 -51.91 -7.19
C GLY A 1145 0.96 -52.80 -7.94
N THR A 1146 -0.29 -52.73 -7.49
CA THR A 1146 -1.39 -53.56 -7.97
C THR A 1146 -2.68 -52.77 -7.95
N LEU A 1147 -3.40 -52.76 -9.07
CA LEU A 1147 -4.82 -52.42 -9.11
C LEU A 1147 -5.58 -53.55 -8.44
N ASN A 1148 -6.14 -53.30 -7.25
CA ASN A 1148 -6.89 -54.30 -6.50
C ASN A 1148 -8.32 -54.41 -7.02
N SER A 1149 -8.99 -53.27 -7.20
CA SER A 1149 -10.35 -53.19 -7.74
C SER A 1149 -10.70 -51.77 -8.16
N TRP A 1150 -11.70 -51.64 -9.03
CA TRP A 1150 -12.34 -50.36 -9.34
C TRP A 1150 -13.83 -50.54 -9.66
N SER A 1151 -14.60 -49.47 -9.52
CA SER A 1151 -16.03 -49.44 -9.80
C SER A 1151 -16.46 -48.17 -10.53
N LEU A 1152 -17.54 -48.28 -11.30
CA LEU A 1152 -18.27 -47.17 -11.91
C LEU A 1152 -19.65 -47.10 -11.29
N ASN A 1153 -19.97 -45.96 -10.68
CA ASN A 1153 -21.34 -45.63 -10.32
C ASN A 1153 -21.87 -44.67 -11.38
N ILE A 1154 -22.83 -45.13 -12.18
CA ILE A 1154 -23.41 -44.33 -13.27
C ILE A 1154 -24.86 -44.03 -12.90
N THR A 1155 -25.20 -42.75 -12.83
CA THR A 1155 -26.57 -42.27 -12.71
C THR A 1155 -27.13 -41.97 -14.10
N HIS A 1156 -28.37 -42.39 -14.36
CA HIS A 1156 -29.07 -42.14 -15.62
C HIS A 1156 -30.58 -42.00 -15.41
N ALA A 1157 -31.29 -41.48 -16.41
CA ALA A 1157 -32.75 -41.42 -16.40
C ALA A 1157 -33.36 -42.83 -16.41
N ALA A 1158 -34.40 -43.06 -15.61
CA ALA A 1158 -35.16 -44.30 -15.63
C ALA A 1158 -35.93 -44.41 -16.96
N VAL A 1159 -35.61 -45.43 -17.77
CA VAL A 1159 -36.39 -45.74 -18.97
C VAL A 1159 -37.68 -46.42 -18.55
N ILE A 1160 -38.81 -45.76 -18.73
CA ILE A 1160 -40.12 -46.42 -18.67
C ILE A 1160 -40.62 -46.61 -20.10
N SER A 1161 -40.16 -47.68 -20.74
CA SER A 1161 -40.81 -48.24 -21.93
C SER A 1161 -41.60 -49.46 -21.51
N GLY A 1162 -42.86 -49.54 -21.92
CA GLY A 1162 -43.71 -50.70 -21.69
C GLY A 1162 -43.05 -52.02 -22.10
N ALA A 1163 -43.33 -53.04 -21.28
CA ALA A 1163 -42.86 -54.42 -21.35
C ALA A 1163 -41.37 -54.66 -21.01
N PRO A 1164 -41.06 -55.08 -19.77
CA PRO A 1164 -39.92 -55.94 -19.58
C PRO A 1164 -40.29 -57.33 -20.10
N ASP A 1165 -39.56 -57.86 -21.07
CA ASP A 1165 -39.22 -59.28 -20.99
C ASP A 1165 -38.20 -59.41 -19.85
N THR A 1166 -38.69 -59.24 -18.62
CA THR A 1166 -38.00 -59.77 -17.45
C THR A 1166 -38.12 -61.30 -17.55
N PRO A 1167 -37.06 -62.06 -17.26
CA PRO A 1167 -37.22 -63.48 -17.02
C PRO A 1167 -38.32 -63.68 -15.98
N ALA A 1168 -39.33 -64.49 -16.32
CA ALA A 1168 -40.58 -64.72 -15.59
C ALA A 1168 -40.55 -64.29 -14.11
N ALA A 1169 -41.18 -63.17 -13.78
CA ALA A 1169 -41.44 -62.78 -12.40
C ALA A 1169 -42.30 -63.88 -11.74
N ALA A 1170 -41.69 -64.63 -10.82
CA ALA A 1170 -42.33 -65.77 -10.20
C ALA A 1170 -43.51 -65.34 -9.32
N TYR A 1171 -44.64 -66.03 -9.46
CA TYR A 1171 -45.75 -66.02 -8.51
C TYR A 1171 -45.26 -66.51 -7.13
N ARG A 1172 -45.69 -65.88 -6.02
CA ARG A 1172 -45.21 -66.22 -4.67
C ARG A 1172 -46.34 -66.36 -3.66
N LEU A 1173 -46.30 -67.47 -2.91
CA LEU A 1173 -47.05 -67.62 -1.65
C LEU A 1173 -46.12 -67.31 -0.46
N LEU A 1174 -46.38 -66.19 0.20
CA LEU A 1174 -45.60 -65.68 1.31
C LEU A 1174 -46.01 -66.36 2.63
N PRO A 1175 -45.14 -66.38 3.65
CA PRO A 1175 -45.50 -66.89 4.97
C PRO A 1175 -46.69 -66.11 5.56
N ASN A 1176 -47.64 -66.84 6.15
CA ASN A 1176 -48.78 -66.23 6.84
C ASN A 1176 -48.32 -65.52 8.13
N ARG A 1177 -49.04 -64.47 8.54
CA ARG A 1177 -48.73 -63.72 9.78
C ARG A 1177 -49.99 -63.47 10.61
N PRO A 1178 -49.97 -63.77 11.93
CA PRO A 1178 -48.91 -64.50 12.66
C PRO A 1178 -48.80 -65.98 12.23
N ASN A 1179 -47.66 -66.65 12.50
CA ASN A 1179 -47.49 -68.11 12.38
C ASN A 1179 -46.42 -68.59 13.40
N PRO A 1180 -46.77 -69.42 14.40
CA PRO A 1180 -48.09 -69.97 14.69
C PRO A 1180 -49.14 -68.89 15.01
N PHE A 1181 -50.42 -69.21 14.84
CA PHE A 1181 -51.53 -68.26 15.05
C PHE A 1181 -52.66 -68.85 15.88
N ASN A 1182 -53.47 -67.98 16.52
CA ASN A 1182 -54.62 -68.34 17.36
C ASN A 1182 -55.76 -67.30 17.26
N PRO A 1183 -56.95 -67.68 16.77
CA PRO A 1183 -57.15 -68.59 15.65
C PRO A 1183 -57.01 -67.86 14.30
N ARG A 1184 -56.65 -66.56 14.29
CA ARG A 1184 -56.61 -65.74 13.07
C ARG A 1184 -55.20 -65.49 12.53
N THR A 1185 -55.03 -65.63 11.22
CA THR A 1185 -53.81 -65.29 10.48
C THR A 1185 -54.15 -64.68 9.12
N GLU A 1186 -53.21 -63.93 8.55
CA GLU A 1186 -53.30 -63.45 7.17
C GLU A 1186 -52.38 -64.25 6.26
N ILE A 1187 -52.94 -64.79 5.20
CA ILE A 1187 -52.21 -65.49 4.15
C ILE A 1187 -51.91 -64.48 3.07
N ARG A 1188 -50.62 -64.28 2.82
CA ARG A 1188 -50.15 -63.26 1.90
C ARG A 1188 -49.60 -63.91 0.64
N PHE A 1189 -49.94 -63.36 -0.51
CA PHE A 1189 -49.44 -63.83 -1.80
C PHE A 1189 -49.23 -62.65 -2.73
N GLU A 1190 -48.33 -62.81 -3.68
CA GLU A 1190 -47.95 -61.78 -4.63
C GLU A 1190 -48.28 -62.24 -6.04
N LEU A 1191 -49.07 -61.42 -6.74
CA LEU A 1191 -49.41 -61.62 -8.14
C LEU A 1191 -48.52 -60.72 -9.01
N ALA A 1192 -47.71 -61.33 -9.88
CA ALA A 1192 -46.89 -60.59 -10.83
C ALA A 1192 -47.73 -59.80 -11.86
N ARG A 1193 -48.99 -60.19 -12.08
CA ARG A 1193 -49.97 -59.52 -12.94
C ARG A 1193 -51.39 -59.73 -12.42
N ALA A 1194 -52.34 -58.90 -12.84
CA ALA A 1194 -53.74 -59.06 -12.43
C ALA A 1194 -54.32 -60.40 -12.92
N GLY A 1195 -55.07 -61.10 -12.07
CA GLY A 1195 -55.59 -62.43 -12.36
C GLY A 1195 -56.58 -62.92 -11.30
N THR A 1196 -57.10 -64.14 -11.48
CA THR A 1196 -58.11 -64.74 -10.57
C THR A 1196 -57.51 -65.88 -9.76
N PRO A 1197 -56.78 -65.62 -8.66
CA PRO A 1197 -56.19 -66.67 -7.84
C PRO A 1197 -57.25 -67.45 -7.05
N ARG A 1198 -57.03 -68.75 -6.88
CA ARG A 1198 -57.82 -69.60 -5.99
C ARG A 1198 -56.99 -69.95 -4.77
N LEU A 1199 -57.46 -69.60 -3.57
CA LEU A 1199 -56.77 -69.85 -2.29
C LEU A 1199 -57.64 -70.72 -1.40
N ALA A 1200 -57.10 -71.85 -0.95
CA ALA A 1200 -57.80 -72.79 -0.08
C ALA A 1200 -56.88 -73.39 0.99
N ILE A 1201 -57.46 -73.84 2.09
CA ILE A 1201 -56.79 -74.47 3.24
C ILE A 1201 -57.06 -75.96 3.22
N PHE A 1202 -56.03 -76.76 3.53
CA PHE A 1202 -56.07 -78.20 3.58
C PHE A 1202 -55.51 -78.75 4.90
N ASP A 1203 -56.02 -79.89 5.35
CA ASP A 1203 -55.41 -80.68 6.43
C ASP A 1203 -54.19 -81.46 5.91
N LEU A 1204 -53.42 -82.09 6.80
CA LEU A 1204 -52.24 -82.88 6.40
C LEU A 1204 -52.56 -84.14 5.59
N ARG A 1205 -53.82 -84.56 5.55
CA ARG A 1205 -54.28 -85.67 4.71
C ARG A 1205 -54.68 -85.18 3.31
N GLY A 1206 -54.59 -83.88 3.06
CA GLY A 1206 -54.95 -83.26 1.79
C GLY A 1206 -56.46 -83.03 1.63
N HIS A 1207 -57.25 -83.19 2.70
CA HIS A 1207 -58.66 -82.82 2.66
C HIS A 1207 -58.80 -81.31 2.74
N LYS A 1208 -59.68 -80.76 1.88
CA LYS A 1208 -59.96 -79.33 1.87
C LYS A 1208 -60.77 -78.95 3.11
N VAL A 1209 -60.27 -77.95 3.82
CA VAL A 1209 -60.82 -77.43 5.07
C VAL A 1209 -61.64 -76.18 4.81
N ARG A 1210 -61.12 -75.24 3.99
CA ARG A 1210 -61.76 -73.96 3.74
C ARG A 1210 -61.38 -73.41 2.37
N ASP A 1211 -62.34 -72.93 1.58
CA ASP A 1211 -62.06 -72.02 0.47
C ASP A 1211 -62.03 -70.57 0.99
N LEU A 1212 -60.93 -69.88 0.72
CA LEU A 1212 -60.73 -68.47 1.11
C LEU A 1212 -60.90 -67.53 -0.07
N LEU A 1213 -60.47 -67.93 -1.26
CA LEU A 1213 -60.71 -67.23 -2.52
C LEU A 1213 -61.14 -68.21 -3.61
N SER A 1214 -62.22 -67.88 -4.31
CA SER A 1214 -62.66 -68.59 -5.52
C SER A 1214 -63.12 -67.58 -6.56
N ASP A 1215 -62.50 -67.63 -7.74
CA ASP A 1215 -62.92 -66.93 -8.97
C ASP A 1215 -63.15 -65.42 -8.84
N GLN A 1216 -62.39 -64.76 -7.96
CA GLN A 1216 -62.40 -63.30 -7.83
C GLN A 1216 -61.14 -62.68 -8.45
N PRO A 1217 -61.28 -61.57 -9.21
CA PRO A 1217 -60.14 -60.87 -9.81
C PRO A 1217 -59.38 -60.05 -8.77
N PHE A 1218 -58.05 -60.18 -8.78
CA PHE A 1218 -57.12 -59.39 -7.99
C PHE A 1218 -56.17 -58.64 -8.93
N ALA A 1219 -55.83 -57.40 -8.56
CA ALA A 1219 -54.83 -56.62 -9.29
C ALA A 1219 -53.42 -57.23 -9.13
N ALA A 1220 -52.45 -56.80 -9.94
CA ALA A 1220 -51.05 -57.14 -9.71
C ALA A 1220 -50.58 -56.53 -8.36
N GLY A 1221 -49.69 -57.22 -7.65
CA GLY A 1221 -49.16 -56.79 -6.35
C GLY A 1221 -49.38 -57.78 -5.21
N VAL A 1222 -49.04 -57.36 -4.00
CA VAL A 1222 -49.13 -58.18 -2.78
C VAL A 1222 -50.51 -58.07 -2.16
N HIS A 1223 -51.14 -59.21 -1.92
CA HIS A 1223 -52.47 -59.33 -1.32
C HIS A 1223 -52.41 -60.13 -0.03
N ALA A 1224 -53.36 -59.87 0.87
CA ALA A 1224 -53.49 -60.55 2.15
C ALA A 1224 -54.94 -60.98 2.37
N VAL A 1225 -55.16 -62.25 2.68
CA VAL A 1225 -56.49 -62.81 2.95
C VAL A 1225 -56.51 -63.42 4.34
N PRO A 1226 -57.44 -62.99 5.22
CA PRO A 1226 -57.52 -63.54 6.57
C PRO A 1226 -58.14 -64.94 6.58
N TRP A 1227 -57.62 -65.82 7.44
CA TRP A 1227 -58.28 -67.05 7.87
C TRP A 1227 -58.40 -67.05 9.39
N ASP A 1228 -59.56 -67.45 9.90
CA ASP A 1228 -59.95 -67.42 11.32
C ASP A 1228 -59.93 -68.81 11.98
N GLY A 1229 -59.37 -69.81 11.33
CA GLY A 1229 -59.23 -71.16 11.88
C GLY A 1229 -60.54 -71.96 11.89
N ARG A 1230 -61.43 -71.70 10.92
CA ARG A 1230 -62.70 -72.42 10.72
C ARG A 1230 -62.79 -73.11 9.36
N ASP A 1231 -63.63 -74.14 9.25
CA ASP A 1231 -63.93 -74.85 8.01
C ASP A 1231 -65.05 -74.17 7.19
N ASP A 1232 -65.39 -74.71 6.01
CA ASP A 1232 -66.45 -74.17 5.15
C ASP A 1232 -67.85 -74.18 5.80
N ALA A 1233 -68.10 -75.08 6.76
CA ALA A 1233 -69.34 -75.14 7.53
C ALA A 1233 -69.34 -74.16 8.73
N GLY A 1234 -68.24 -73.43 8.94
CA GLY A 1234 -68.08 -72.45 10.02
C GLY A 1234 -67.71 -73.08 11.37
N HIS A 1235 -67.38 -74.36 11.41
CA HIS A 1235 -66.91 -75.03 12.61
C HIS A 1235 -65.43 -74.76 12.84
N ASP A 1236 -65.07 -74.74 14.11
CA ASP A 1236 -63.70 -74.58 14.56
C ASP A 1236 -62.84 -75.82 14.25
N VAL A 1237 -61.69 -75.62 13.61
CA VAL A 1237 -60.76 -76.73 13.32
C VAL A 1237 -59.72 -76.90 14.44
N ALA A 1238 -59.27 -78.13 14.67
CA ALA A 1238 -58.39 -78.47 15.79
C ALA A 1238 -56.98 -77.83 15.69
N SER A 1239 -56.30 -77.62 16.82
CA SER A 1239 -54.88 -77.22 16.83
C SER A 1239 -54.03 -78.21 16.03
N GLY A 1240 -53.17 -77.72 15.14
CA GLY A 1240 -52.40 -78.57 14.25
C GLY A 1240 -51.79 -77.83 13.06
N LEU A 1241 -51.13 -78.61 12.19
CA LEU A 1241 -50.52 -78.11 10.96
C LEU A 1241 -51.54 -78.16 9.81
N TYR A 1242 -51.67 -77.06 9.11
CA TYR A 1242 -52.53 -76.89 7.93
C TYR A 1242 -51.68 -76.43 6.75
N ILE A 1243 -52.19 -76.60 5.53
CA ILE A 1243 -51.53 -76.17 4.30
C ILE A 1243 -52.42 -75.14 3.61
N SER A 1244 -51.91 -73.92 3.45
CA SER A 1244 -52.47 -72.95 2.51
C SER A 1244 -51.99 -73.31 1.10
N ARG A 1245 -52.90 -73.34 0.14
CA ARG A 1245 -52.62 -73.63 -1.26
C ARG A 1245 -53.23 -72.56 -2.12
N ILE A 1246 -52.42 -72.00 -3.02
CA ILE A 1246 -52.88 -71.02 -3.97
C ILE A 1246 -52.57 -71.44 -5.40
N GLU A 1247 -53.52 -71.23 -6.30
CA GLU A 1247 -53.44 -71.56 -7.72
C GLU A 1247 -53.76 -70.32 -8.56
N ALA A 1248 -52.81 -69.90 -9.40
CA ALA A 1248 -52.96 -68.78 -10.33
C ALA A 1248 -51.99 -68.96 -11.51
N ASP A 1249 -52.38 -68.49 -12.70
CA ASP A 1249 -51.53 -68.54 -13.92
C ASP A 1249 -50.91 -69.92 -14.21
N GLY A 1250 -51.66 -71.00 -13.94
CA GLY A 1250 -51.22 -72.39 -14.18
C GLY A 1250 -50.20 -72.92 -13.17
N GLN A 1251 -49.81 -72.14 -12.16
CA GLN A 1251 -48.91 -72.54 -11.08
C GLN A 1251 -49.67 -72.81 -9.78
N ARG A 1252 -49.19 -73.79 -9.02
CA ARG A 1252 -49.72 -74.18 -7.70
C ARG A 1252 -48.64 -74.09 -6.65
N LEU A 1253 -48.87 -73.30 -5.61
CA LEU A 1253 -47.95 -73.10 -4.50
C LEU A 1253 -48.61 -73.43 -3.17
N GLU A 1254 -47.83 -74.01 -2.26
CA GLU A 1254 -48.32 -74.47 -0.96
C GLU A 1254 -47.39 -74.02 0.17
N ARG A 1255 -47.98 -73.63 1.31
CA ARG A 1255 -47.25 -73.35 2.54
C ARG A 1255 -47.94 -73.88 3.78
N LYS A 1256 -47.13 -74.46 4.66
CA LYS A 1256 -47.53 -74.95 5.96
C LYS A 1256 -47.78 -73.80 6.94
N MET A 1257 -48.83 -73.93 7.73
CA MET A 1257 -49.26 -72.99 8.75
C MET A 1257 -49.60 -73.76 10.03
N THR A 1258 -49.27 -73.21 11.19
CA THR A 1258 -49.50 -73.86 12.48
C THR A 1258 -50.58 -73.10 13.24
N LEU A 1259 -51.75 -73.73 13.42
CA LEU A 1259 -52.82 -73.23 14.28
C LEU A 1259 -52.60 -73.77 15.69
N LEU A 1260 -52.46 -72.89 16.67
CA LEU A 1260 -52.41 -73.21 18.10
C LEU A 1260 -53.65 -72.61 18.74
N ARG A 1261 -54.68 -73.41 18.99
CA ARG A 1261 -55.80 -72.99 19.85
C ARG A 1261 -55.48 -73.25 21.31
#